data_AF-A0A4P1QFP9-F1
#
_entry.id   AF-A0A4P1QFP9-F1
#
_cell.length_a   1.000
_cell.length_b   1.000
_cell.length_c   1.000
_cell.angle_alpha   90.00
_cell.angle_beta   90.00
_cell.angle_gamma   90.00
#
_symmetry.space_group_name_H-M   'P 1'
#
loop_
_entity.id
_entity.type
_entity.pdbx_description
1 polymer ?
#
loop_
_entity_poly.entity_id
_entity_poly.type
_entity_poly.pdbx_seq_one_letter_code
_entity_poly.pdbx_strand_id
1 'polypeptide(L)'
;MKKGIFLKLAGCLPLLVTPLFSLSCNNSKSEQNNKDNKDGEKSPLLASPQQNVIKHKLNNIASKLILDYKDKSSTYVEDAKAEVSQLDYSLELDYELIINSIKRDLQNSTIEIEYYLNHKKENIKSNLYTTLITGFKSKTVIQNPNLSTANQQPLHKTVEDLNNIAKSISFDYEGKNTILAKDAINNKSNLKYYLDSQYLVKKLWLTLNGETSIKVHFQISEKNGSITSSFQEFIINGFKLENNIPIVNSNYDFSGKTYYSKDVYSDLFKSEHIFNREDFKNNSIHDVWQKSPLYKVKLNNFLWTLKNYNGQGINFLTSSGPSESRKYYEELEDVGVFGEYGDSDREKVQYFNPYFSSEYITKQKYLSNFNSSESSSASLHNLTEDIVKDNPFGFLPSNLSQYLYMLKIEDIEKLLKVDFIASLKMNFDDKAGTGEILVVKKDNSKVLIKIDASNQKSLKKDADFYDYIYQRTISIGTNYLKWNKHPYTHSSTIENSGMWGTAWILDRIENKELEKEEQYEFLAATNIHVLTYNDIFDKSKYFYDTEIHNENNEMSKNWNGGLASFYPSNDIIKTFQKSNNPHITYQTLTRRKKDYLAGWNIWRANAANGEQALGMASKKATFSNIKDRYTDVFWYTPRFKSSGLYFIRQIHEKYLNKFDNSRIGSTDNGGMDLVIFKLRLDKSQIAFAFPQLHSILNTSKEKDWYIGVGQNQKFSPYQTQFIAGYPYQEYTSTFNFKGQKSQGGTIVTRNRFLNEDPWVQSLWVKYNEQENKDWNKLNDNWKKYEKKFRDDHLHGMKKEIIVQSSYLNTYTNNEHVLHGGSSGSMAIDSRFNLIGINFLQTSSNEVDAYGKSKYVTNGVALFNSYVQHNDFSGSVRDEIVEKLKNENIKTIKLNS
;
A
#
# COMPACT_ATOMS: atom_id res chain seq x y z
N MET A 1 -27.75 -36.99 -22.73
CA MET A 1 -28.13 -36.87 -24.16
C MET A 1 -28.34 -35.38 -24.51
N LYS A 2 -29.09 -35.02 -25.55
CA LYS A 2 -28.97 -33.74 -26.30
C LYS A 2 -29.72 -32.51 -25.72
N LYS A 3 -29.36 -31.35 -26.29
CA LYS A 3 -29.76 -29.93 -26.05
C LYS A 3 -31.22 -29.55 -26.39
N GLY A 4 -31.65 -28.36 -25.93
CA GLY A 4 -32.79 -27.53 -26.40
C GLY A 4 -33.46 -26.78 -25.22
N ILE A 5 -33.38 -25.46 -24.94
CA ILE A 5 -33.35 -24.15 -25.66
C ILE A 5 -34.77 -23.54 -25.93
N PHE A 6 -34.91 -22.21 -25.66
CA PHE A 6 -36.04 -21.25 -25.86
C PHE A 6 -37.08 -21.07 -24.73
N LEU A 7 -37.75 -19.90 -24.51
CA LEU A 7 -37.35 -18.45 -24.53
C LEU A 7 -38.51 -17.53 -24.03
N LYS A 8 -38.22 -16.22 -23.84
CA LYS A 8 -39.11 -15.04 -23.58
C LYS A 8 -39.66 -14.90 -22.15
N LEU A 9 -39.81 -13.72 -21.49
CA LEU A 9 -39.82 -12.26 -21.77
C LEU A 9 -41.21 -11.57 -21.73
N ALA A 10 -41.53 -10.94 -20.58
CA ALA A 10 -42.28 -9.69 -20.36
C ALA A 10 -42.57 -9.55 -18.83
N GLY A 11 -42.60 -8.39 -18.16
CA GLY A 11 -42.11 -7.04 -18.50
C GLY A 11 -43.12 -5.90 -18.25
N CYS A 12 -42.91 -5.03 -17.24
CA CYS A 12 -43.21 -3.58 -17.27
C CYS A 12 -42.77 -2.80 -15.99
N LEU A 13 -42.33 -1.54 -16.22
CA LEU A 13 -42.17 -0.41 -15.28
C LEU A 13 -43.39 0.55 -15.46
N PRO A 14 -43.43 1.87 -15.06
CA PRO A 14 -42.55 2.76 -14.27
C PRO A 14 -43.27 3.23 -12.96
N LEU A 15 -43.03 4.34 -12.22
CA LEU A 15 -42.20 5.58 -12.24
C LEU A 15 -41.41 5.72 -10.91
N LEU A 16 -40.37 6.56 -10.67
CA LEU A 16 -39.76 7.78 -11.28
C LEU A 16 -40.17 9.13 -10.61
N VAL A 17 -39.22 9.76 -9.87
CA VAL A 17 -39.23 11.19 -9.47
C VAL A 17 -37.80 11.76 -9.49
N THR A 18 -37.53 12.82 -10.26
CA THR A 18 -36.33 13.69 -10.19
C THR A 18 -36.59 15.08 -10.82
N PRO A 19 -35.91 16.13 -10.32
CA PRO A 19 -35.40 17.26 -11.14
C PRO A 19 -33.87 17.41 -10.95
N LEU A 20 -33.03 17.67 -11.96
CA LEU A 20 -32.87 18.86 -12.82
C LEU A 20 -32.41 20.12 -12.02
N PHE A 21 -31.39 20.89 -12.41
CA PHE A 21 -30.77 21.21 -13.73
C PHE A 21 -29.22 21.32 -13.62
N SER A 22 -28.39 21.49 -14.67
CA SER A 22 -28.54 21.57 -16.14
C SER A 22 -27.24 21.18 -16.85
N LEU A 23 -27.33 20.69 -18.10
CA LEU A 23 -26.28 20.85 -19.12
C LEU A 23 -26.92 20.81 -20.51
N SER A 24 -26.55 21.73 -21.41
CA SER A 24 -27.19 21.91 -22.72
C SER A 24 -26.30 21.44 -23.87
N CYS A 25 -26.75 20.44 -24.62
CA CYS A 25 -26.17 20.08 -25.91
C CYS A 25 -27.29 19.95 -26.96
N ASN A 26 -27.47 20.98 -27.79
CA ASN A 26 -28.29 20.86 -28.99
C ASN A 26 -27.56 20.02 -30.03
N ASN A 27 -28.30 19.15 -30.72
CA ASN A 27 -27.76 18.35 -31.82
C ASN A 27 -28.87 18.18 -32.87
N SER A 28 -28.64 18.67 -34.09
CA SER A 28 -29.60 18.55 -35.19
C SER A 28 -28.86 18.18 -36.48
N LYS A 29 -28.99 16.92 -36.89
CA LYS A 29 -28.70 16.51 -38.27
C LYS A 29 -29.99 16.57 -39.09
N SER A 30 -29.87 17.06 -40.31
CA SER A 30 -30.80 16.82 -41.41
C SER A 30 -29.98 16.47 -42.64
N GLU A 31 -30.35 15.40 -43.36
CA GLU A 31 -29.60 14.89 -44.51
C GLU A 31 -30.23 15.29 -45.86
N GLN A 32 -29.47 15.01 -46.93
CA GLN A 32 -29.89 14.79 -48.32
C GLN A 32 -29.90 15.93 -49.37
N ASN A 33 -29.28 15.57 -50.51
CA ASN A 33 -29.59 15.90 -51.91
C ASN A 33 -29.10 17.21 -52.57
N ASN A 34 -27.97 17.06 -53.28
CA ASN A 34 -27.81 17.33 -54.73
C ASN A 34 -28.32 18.65 -55.35
N LYS A 35 -27.41 19.57 -55.75
CA LYS A 35 -26.86 19.61 -57.14
C LYS A 35 -25.83 20.74 -57.42
N ASP A 36 -24.88 20.40 -58.28
CA ASP A 36 -24.24 21.12 -59.40
C ASP A 36 -24.06 22.67 -59.41
N ASN A 37 -22.82 23.08 -59.77
CA ASN A 37 -22.40 24.38 -60.35
C ASN A 37 -22.46 25.64 -59.44
N LYS A 38 -21.56 26.65 -59.56
CA LYS A 38 -20.28 26.78 -60.29
C LYS A 38 -19.49 27.98 -59.73
N ASP A 39 -18.17 28.00 -59.98
CA ASP A 39 -17.25 29.13 -60.12
C ASP A 39 -17.29 30.33 -59.10
N GLY A 40 -16.17 30.83 -58.55
CA GLY A 40 -14.79 30.39 -58.77
C GLY A 40 -13.69 31.35 -58.30
N GLU A 41 -13.60 31.70 -57.01
CA GLU A 41 -12.43 32.37 -56.42
C GLU A 41 -11.90 31.63 -55.17
N LYS A 42 -10.60 31.32 -55.15
CA LYS A 42 -9.95 30.61 -54.03
C LYS A 42 -9.20 31.58 -53.11
N SER A 43 -9.86 32.02 -52.05
CA SER A 43 -9.19 32.57 -50.88
C SER A 43 -8.44 31.45 -50.11
N PRO A 44 -7.32 31.73 -49.39
CA PRO A 44 -6.56 30.70 -48.68
C PRO A 44 -7.38 30.00 -47.57
N LEU A 45 -7.35 28.67 -47.55
CA LEU A 45 -8.00 27.86 -46.52
C LEU A 45 -7.38 28.09 -45.14
N LEU A 46 -8.22 28.42 -44.15
CA LEU A 46 -7.82 28.38 -42.74
C LEU A 46 -7.55 26.93 -42.31
N ALA A 47 -6.43 26.70 -41.62
CA ALA A 47 -6.05 25.39 -41.11
C ALA A 47 -6.98 24.92 -39.98
N SER A 48 -7.28 23.62 -39.94
CA SER A 48 -8.19 23.03 -38.97
C SER A 48 -7.61 23.05 -37.53
N PRO A 49 -8.45 22.97 -36.47
CA PRO A 49 -7.96 22.93 -35.10
C PRO A 49 -6.95 21.79 -34.85
N GLN A 50 -7.14 20.62 -35.47
CA GLN A 50 -6.20 19.50 -35.39
C GLN A 50 -4.87 19.80 -36.08
N GLN A 51 -4.90 20.46 -37.25
CA GLN A 51 -3.68 20.88 -37.94
C GLN A 51 -2.87 21.89 -37.09
N ASN A 52 -3.55 22.81 -36.40
CA ASN A 52 -2.91 23.76 -35.50
C ASN A 52 -2.30 23.07 -34.26
N VAL A 53 -2.97 22.08 -33.67
CA VAL A 53 -2.41 21.26 -32.57
C VAL A 53 -1.17 20.48 -33.03
N ILE A 54 -1.21 19.86 -34.21
CA ILE A 54 -0.06 19.14 -34.78
C ILE A 54 1.10 20.11 -35.04
N LYS A 55 0.84 21.28 -35.64
CA LYS A 55 1.86 22.30 -35.87
C LYS A 55 2.46 22.82 -34.56
N HIS A 56 1.66 22.97 -33.50
CA HIS A 56 2.17 23.33 -32.18
C HIS A 56 3.04 22.21 -31.55
N LYS A 57 2.67 20.93 -31.69
CA LYS A 57 3.54 19.83 -31.23
C LYS A 57 4.85 19.80 -32.01
N LEU A 58 4.80 19.93 -33.35
CA LEU A 58 5.99 20.00 -34.21
C LEU A 58 6.92 21.16 -33.81
N ASN A 59 6.37 22.36 -33.57
CA ASN A 59 7.14 23.51 -33.10
C ASN A 59 7.77 23.27 -31.71
N ASN A 60 7.07 22.63 -30.78
CA ASN A 60 7.59 22.28 -29.46
C ASN A 60 8.69 21.20 -29.48
N ILE A 61 8.74 20.35 -30.50
CA ILE A 61 9.82 19.37 -30.71
C ILE A 61 10.99 20.05 -31.43
N ALA A 62 10.74 20.76 -32.54
CA ALA A 62 11.78 21.43 -33.33
C ALA A 62 12.58 22.44 -32.51
N SER A 63 11.91 23.27 -31.70
CA SER A 63 12.55 24.22 -30.77
C SER A 63 13.39 23.58 -29.64
N LYS A 64 13.33 22.25 -29.47
CA LYS A 64 14.11 21.49 -28.48
C LYS A 64 15.05 20.47 -29.14
N LEU A 65 15.11 20.43 -30.47
CA LEU A 65 15.93 19.48 -31.20
C LEU A 65 17.38 19.95 -31.20
N ILE A 66 18.24 19.23 -30.50
CA ILE A 66 19.68 19.42 -30.56
C ILE A 66 20.19 18.64 -31.77
N LEU A 67 20.85 19.35 -32.69
CA LEU A 67 21.66 18.77 -33.76
C LEU A 67 23.13 18.94 -33.37
N ASP A 68 23.91 17.87 -33.39
CA ASP A 68 25.36 17.95 -33.16
C ASP A 68 26.16 17.27 -34.28
N TYR A 69 27.44 17.60 -34.42
CA TYR A 69 28.31 17.07 -35.47
C TYR A 69 29.10 15.84 -34.99
N LYS A 70 28.95 14.72 -35.70
CA LYS A 70 29.31 13.38 -35.23
C LYS A 70 30.82 13.11 -35.12
N ASP A 71 31.65 13.83 -35.90
CA ASP A 71 33.11 13.78 -35.80
C ASP A 71 33.75 15.18 -35.86
N LYS A 72 33.84 15.82 -34.69
CA LYS A 72 34.53 17.10 -34.48
C LYS A 72 36.06 17.04 -34.61
N SER A 73 36.64 15.86 -34.86
CA SER A 73 38.06 15.69 -35.15
C SER A 73 38.37 15.70 -36.66
N SER A 74 37.37 15.41 -37.49
CA SER A 74 37.47 15.54 -38.95
C SER A 74 37.67 17.01 -39.35
N THR A 75 38.71 17.31 -40.14
CA THR A 75 39.11 18.70 -40.37
C THR A 75 38.54 19.35 -41.63
N TYR A 76 38.07 18.58 -42.63
CA TYR A 76 37.47 19.14 -43.86
C TYR A 76 36.34 18.25 -44.39
N VAL A 77 35.30 18.90 -44.90
CA VAL A 77 34.24 18.31 -45.74
C VAL A 77 33.97 19.31 -46.86
N GLU A 78 33.91 18.87 -48.11
CA GLU A 78 33.79 19.79 -49.25
C GLU A 78 32.34 19.92 -49.79
N ASP A 79 31.49 18.91 -49.56
CA ASP A 79 30.09 18.87 -50.04
C ASP A 79 29.04 19.05 -48.93
N ALA A 80 28.04 19.90 -49.18
CA ALA A 80 26.91 20.10 -48.27
C ALA A 80 26.07 18.82 -48.01
N LYS A 81 26.06 17.86 -48.95
CA LYS A 81 25.41 16.55 -48.74
C LYS A 81 26.12 15.69 -47.70
N ALA A 82 27.44 15.82 -47.56
CA ALA A 82 28.24 15.07 -46.61
C ALA A 82 28.18 15.65 -45.18
N GLU A 83 27.72 16.90 -45.03
CA GLU A 83 27.40 17.49 -43.72
C GLU A 83 26.12 16.90 -43.15
N VAL A 84 25.05 16.78 -43.96
CA VAL A 84 23.76 16.20 -43.53
C VAL A 84 23.93 14.79 -42.96
N SER A 85 24.76 13.95 -43.60
CA SER A 85 25.03 12.58 -43.14
C SER A 85 25.94 12.48 -41.90
N GLN A 86 26.49 13.61 -41.43
CA GLN A 86 27.34 13.71 -40.24
C GLN A 86 26.68 14.48 -39.09
N LEU A 87 25.39 14.82 -39.21
CA LEU A 87 24.60 15.30 -38.08
C LEU A 87 24.10 14.10 -37.25
N ASP A 88 24.14 14.24 -35.93
CA ASP A 88 23.49 13.32 -35.00
C ASP A 88 22.25 13.96 -34.38
N TYR A 89 21.14 13.23 -34.43
CA TYR A 89 19.83 13.65 -33.92
C TYR A 89 18.90 12.45 -33.76
N SER A 90 17.91 12.59 -32.88
CA SER A 90 16.87 11.57 -32.63
C SER A 90 15.48 12.20 -32.71
N LEU A 91 14.52 11.46 -33.29
CA LEU A 91 13.14 11.92 -33.51
C LEU A 91 12.13 10.78 -33.31
N GLU A 92 10.92 11.13 -32.88
CA GLU A 92 9.78 10.20 -32.88
C GLU A 92 9.49 9.70 -34.32
N LEU A 93 9.10 8.42 -34.45
CA LEU A 93 8.97 7.71 -35.74
C LEU A 93 8.09 8.41 -36.79
N ASP A 94 7.08 9.16 -36.36
CA ASP A 94 6.12 9.85 -37.23
C ASP A 94 6.63 11.18 -37.85
N TYR A 95 7.81 11.67 -37.46
CA TYR A 95 8.38 12.92 -37.95
C TYR A 95 9.66 12.71 -38.77
N GLU A 96 9.95 13.65 -39.66
CA GLU A 96 11.21 13.74 -40.41
C GLU A 96 11.83 15.15 -40.26
N LEU A 97 13.15 15.21 -40.26
CA LEU A 97 13.92 16.44 -40.33
C LEU A 97 14.16 16.80 -41.80
N ILE A 98 13.71 17.97 -42.23
CA ILE A 98 14.05 18.54 -43.53
C ILE A 98 14.99 19.73 -43.29
N ILE A 99 16.22 19.61 -43.78
CA ILE A 99 17.19 20.71 -43.78
C ILE A 99 16.89 21.61 -44.98
N ASN A 100 16.75 22.91 -44.71
CA ASN A 100 16.40 23.95 -45.68
C ASN A 100 17.66 24.56 -46.31
N SER A 101 18.66 24.87 -45.48
CA SER A 101 19.99 25.30 -45.94
C SER A 101 21.06 24.98 -44.91
N ILE A 102 22.31 24.91 -45.37
CA ILE A 102 23.52 24.86 -44.54
C ILE A 102 24.43 25.98 -45.04
N LYS A 103 24.97 26.79 -44.14
CA LYS A 103 25.93 27.87 -44.41
C LYS A 103 27.14 27.66 -43.51
N ARG A 104 28.34 28.02 -43.97
CA ARG A 104 29.56 27.93 -43.16
C ARG A 104 30.25 29.28 -43.05
N ASP A 105 30.72 29.58 -41.84
CA ASP A 105 31.67 30.65 -41.59
C ASP A 105 33.06 30.04 -41.33
N LEU A 106 33.95 30.21 -42.31
CA LEU A 106 35.33 29.72 -42.26
C LEU A 106 36.27 30.61 -41.43
N GLN A 107 35.85 31.83 -41.06
CA GLN A 107 36.60 32.73 -40.17
C GLN A 107 36.28 32.40 -38.70
N ASN A 108 34.99 32.26 -38.37
CA ASN A 108 34.53 31.95 -37.01
C ASN A 108 34.49 30.45 -36.68
N SER A 109 34.74 29.57 -37.66
CA SER A 109 34.65 28.10 -37.51
C SER A 109 33.29 27.63 -36.99
N THR A 110 32.24 28.07 -37.68
CA THR A 110 30.84 27.73 -37.37
C THR A 110 30.07 27.23 -38.61
N ILE A 111 29.08 26.35 -38.37
CA ILE A 111 28.11 25.88 -39.37
C ILE A 111 26.72 26.29 -38.89
N GLU A 112 26.02 27.06 -39.71
CA GLU A 112 24.62 27.47 -39.51
C GLU A 112 23.71 26.52 -40.31
N ILE A 113 22.70 25.95 -39.65
CA ILE A 113 21.78 24.97 -40.24
C ILE A 113 20.34 25.45 -40.05
N GLU A 114 19.66 25.74 -41.15
CA GLU A 114 18.22 26.00 -41.18
C GLU A 114 17.47 24.69 -41.42
N TYR A 115 16.43 24.40 -40.62
CA TYR A 115 15.64 23.17 -40.74
C TYR A 115 14.18 23.35 -40.32
N TYR A 116 13.33 22.41 -40.71
CA TYR A 116 11.98 22.24 -40.17
C TYR A 116 11.64 20.76 -40.01
N LEU A 117 10.69 20.45 -39.12
CA LEU A 117 10.11 19.11 -39.00
C LEU A 117 8.86 19.00 -39.87
N ASN A 118 8.72 17.86 -40.56
CA ASN A 118 7.50 17.49 -41.28
C ASN A 118 6.84 16.27 -40.63
N HIS A 119 5.50 16.26 -40.58
CA HIS A 119 4.73 15.11 -40.11
C HIS A 119 4.48 14.15 -41.28
N LYS A 120 5.11 12.97 -41.30
CA LYS A 120 5.16 12.06 -42.46
C LYS A 120 3.79 11.72 -43.07
N LYS A 121 2.77 11.50 -42.21
CA LYS A 121 1.39 11.19 -42.62
C LYS A 121 0.59 12.41 -43.10
N GLU A 122 0.56 13.49 -42.31
CA GLU A 122 -0.29 14.67 -42.55
C GLU A 122 0.36 15.76 -43.43
N ASN A 123 1.67 15.65 -43.71
CA ASN A 123 2.49 16.62 -44.45
C ASN A 123 2.44 18.07 -43.90
N ILE A 124 2.24 18.18 -42.58
CA ILE A 124 2.25 19.46 -41.84
C ILE A 124 3.67 19.78 -41.41
N LYS A 125 4.11 21.01 -41.70
CA LYS A 125 5.45 21.51 -41.38
C LYS A 125 5.47 22.38 -40.13
N SER A 126 6.54 22.28 -39.34
CA SER A 126 6.86 23.26 -38.31
C SER A 126 7.16 24.64 -38.92
N ASN A 127 7.41 25.63 -38.07
CA ASN A 127 8.15 26.82 -38.46
C ASN A 127 9.59 26.44 -38.86
N LEU A 128 10.29 27.35 -39.54
CA LEU A 128 11.74 27.20 -39.79
C LEU A 128 12.50 27.53 -38.50
N TYR A 129 13.52 26.73 -38.18
CA TYR A 129 14.43 26.90 -37.06
C TYR A 129 15.87 26.95 -37.57
N THR A 130 16.72 27.70 -36.88
CA THR A 130 18.15 27.80 -37.19
C THR A 130 18.95 27.37 -35.97
N THR A 131 19.94 26.51 -36.15
CA THR A 131 20.94 26.17 -35.13
C THR A 131 22.35 26.43 -35.64
N LEU A 132 23.31 26.60 -34.73
CA LEU A 132 24.66 27.05 -35.04
C LEU A 132 25.67 26.19 -34.27
N ILE A 133 26.42 25.38 -35.02
CA ILE A 133 27.40 24.42 -34.50
C ILE A 133 28.79 25.05 -34.55
N THR A 134 29.57 24.91 -33.48
CA THR A 134 30.89 25.54 -33.29
C THR A 134 31.98 24.51 -33.00
N GLY A 135 33.24 24.79 -33.35
CA GLY A 135 34.42 24.14 -32.74
C GLY A 135 35.28 23.25 -33.62
N PHE A 136 35.18 23.34 -34.95
CA PHE A 136 36.11 22.70 -35.89
C PHE A 136 37.31 23.62 -36.22
N LYS A 137 38.23 23.18 -37.10
CA LYS A 137 39.47 23.92 -37.45
C LYS A 137 39.64 24.09 -38.96
N SER A 138 40.20 25.24 -39.36
CA SER A 138 40.52 25.61 -40.75
C SER A 138 42.01 25.46 -41.08
N LYS A 139 42.38 25.41 -42.37
CA LYS A 139 43.77 25.37 -42.85
C LYS A 139 44.09 26.52 -43.80
N THR A 140 45.29 27.07 -43.62
CA THR A 140 46.04 27.75 -44.69
C THR A 140 46.90 26.71 -45.44
N VAL A 141 47.20 26.93 -46.72
CA VAL A 141 47.92 25.98 -47.60
C VAL A 141 49.38 26.40 -47.79
N ILE A 142 50.31 25.43 -47.66
CA ILE A 142 51.70 25.50 -48.15
C ILE A 142 52.04 24.13 -48.78
N GLN A 143 52.88 24.10 -49.82
CA GLN A 143 53.19 22.91 -50.63
C GLN A 143 54.60 22.34 -50.39
N ASN A 144 54.73 21.01 -50.54
CA ASN A 144 55.89 20.28 -51.11
C ASN A 144 57.27 20.31 -50.40
N PRO A 145 58.24 19.43 -50.78
CA PRO A 145 58.16 18.19 -51.58
C PRO A 145 58.87 16.94 -50.96
N ASN A 146 58.82 15.81 -51.69
CA ASN A 146 59.78 14.68 -51.70
C ASN A 146 59.97 13.77 -50.47
N LEU A 147 59.73 12.46 -50.66
CA LEU A 147 60.81 11.45 -50.68
C LEU A 147 60.35 10.12 -51.33
N SER A 148 61.29 9.17 -51.52
CA SER A 148 61.25 8.16 -52.60
C SER A 148 60.80 6.74 -52.21
N THR A 149 60.53 5.94 -53.25
CA THR A 149 60.09 4.53 -53.21
C THR A 149 61.12 3.53 -52.66
N ALA A 150 60.63 2.46 -52.03
CA ALA A 150 61.31 1.17 -51.92
C ALA A 150 60.28 0.03 -51.94
N ASN A 151 60.56 -1.06 -52.68
CA ASN A 151 59.66 -2.21 -52.83
C ASN A 151 59.98 -3.32 -51.82
N GLN A 152 58.95 -3.92 -51.22
CA GLN A 152 58.99 -5.29 -50.69
C GLN A 152 57.68 -6.02 -51.06
N GLN A 153 57.82 -7.31 -51.41
CA GLN A 153 56.71 -8.14 -51.88
C GLN A 153 55.74 -8.52 -50.74
N PRO A 154 54.45 -8.75 -51.03
CA PRO A 154 53.53 -9.34 -50.05
C PRO A 154 53.99 -10.76 -49.69
N LEU A 155 53.87 -11.11 -48.40
CA LEU A 155 54.34 -12.38 -47.87
C LEU A 155 53.22 -13.44 -47.85
N HIS A 156 51.96 -13.02 -47.91
CA HIS A 156 50.78 -13.87 -47.87
C HIS A 156 49.91 -13.75 -49.11
N LYS A 157 49.21 -14.83 -49.49
CA LYS A 157 48.44 -14.90 -50.74
C LYS A 157 46.93 -14.89 -50.54
N THR A 158 46.44 -15.02 -49.31
CA THR A 158 44.99 -15.06 -49.03
C THR A 158 44.59 -14.17 -47.85
N VAL A 159 43.31 -13.82 -47.79
CA VAL A 159 42.68 -13.18 -46.62
C VAL A 159 42.64 -14.13 -45.41
N GLU A 160 42.67 -15.44 -45.64
CA GLU A 160 42.59 -16.46 -44.60
C GLU A 160 43.89 -16.59 -43.80
N ASP A 161 45.04 -16.44 -44.46
CA ASP A 161 46.36 -16.30 -43.82
C ASP A 161 46.35 -15.15 -42.80
N LEU A 162 45.92 -13.96 -43.25
CA LEU A 162 45.78 -12.77 -42.41
C LEU A 162 44.72 -12.91 -41.32
N ASN A 163 43.63 -13.64 -41.56
CA ASN A 163 42.65 -13.96 -40.51
C ASN A 163 43.24 -14.84 -39.41
N ASN A 164 44.13 -15.78 -39.74
CA ASN A 164 44.78 -16.64 -38.75
C ASN A 164 45.85 -15.89 -37.95
N ILE A 165 46.57 -14.95 -38.58
CA ILE A 165 47.46 -14.01 -37.87
C ILE A 165 46.64 -13.05 -36.98
N ALA A 166 45.50 -12.55 -37.45
CA ALA A 166 44.66 -11.64 -36.67
C ALA A 166 44.12 -12.28 -35.38
N LYS A 167 43.87 -13.61 -35.38
CA LYS A 167 43.44 -14.38 -34.20
C LYS A 167 44.53 -14.55 -33.12
N SER A 168 45.82 -14.40 -33.46
CA SER A 168 46.91 -14.51 -32.47
C SER A 168 47.31 -13.17 -31.84
N ILE A 169 46.70 -12.06 -32.27
CA ILE A 169 46.94 -10.73 -31.68
C ILE A 169 46.25 -10.65 -30.31
N SER A 170 47.04 -10.41 -29.27
CA SER A 170 46.54 -10.03 -27.96
C SER A 170 46.43 -8.51 -27.83
N PHE A 171 45.36 -8.06 -27.18
CA PHE A 171 45.18 -6.66 -26.77
C PHE A 171 45.17 -6.59 -25.24
N ASP A 172 45.72 -5.51 -24.70
CA ASP A 172 45.58 -5.15 -23.29
C ASP A 172 45.32 -3.64 -23.16
N TYR A 173 44.89 -3.19 -21.98
CA TYR A 173 44.58 -1.80 -21.72
C TYR A 173 45.28 -1.30 -20.45
N GLU A 174 46.15 -0.32 -20.62
CA GLU A 174 46.98 0.25 -19.56
C GLU A 174 46.13 0.96 -18.50
N GLY A 175 46.21 0.47 -17.26
CA GLY A 175 45.40 0.95 -16.14
C GLY A 175 43.96 0.42 -16.09
N LYS A 176 43.60 -0.65 -16.82
CA LYS A 176 42.23 -1.20 -16.82
C LYS A 176 41.64 -1.42 -15.41
N ASN A 177 42.45 -1.91 -14.47
CA ASN A 177 42.04 -2.18 -13.09
C ASN A 177 41.73 -0.93 -12.25
N THR A 178 41.99 0.29 -12.74
CA THR A 178 41.70 1.55 -12.03
C THR A 178 40.55 2.36 -12.63
N ILE A 179 40.13 2.08 -13.87
CA ILE A 179 39.08 2.82 -14.59
C ILE A 179 37.88 1.93 -14.97
N LEU A 180 36.73 2.54 -15.27
CA LEU A 180 35.51 1.82 -15.66
C LEU A 180 35.55 1.45 -17.16
N ALA A 181 34.90 0.36 -17.56
CA ALA A 181 34.87 -0.08 -18.96
C ALA A 181 34.23 0.96 -19.90
N LYS A 182 33.28 1.76 -19.41
CA LYS A 182 32.63 2.85 -20.16
C LYS A 182 33.59 4.00 -20.49
N ASP A 183 34.54 4.31 -19.59
CA ASP A 183 35.50 5.40 -19.77
C ASP A 183 36.60 5.01 -20.78
N ALA A 184 37.00 3.74 -20.76
CA ALA A 184 38.06 3.17 -21.58
C ALA A 184 37.80 3.28 -23.10
N ILE A 185 36.53 3.26 -23.52
CA ILE A 185 36.11 3.37 -24.93
C ILE A 185 36.52 4.72 -25.54
N ASN A 186 36.46 5.78 -24.72
CA ASN A 186 36.73 7.15 -25.14
C ASN A 186 38.24 7.46 -25.18
N ASN A 187 39.09 6.63 -24.57
CA ASN A 187 40.53 6.86 -24.46
C ASN A 187 41.37 5.73 -25.08
N LYS A 188 41.42 5.70 -26.41
CA LYS A 188 42.13 4.66 -27.17
C LYS A 188 43.67 4.65 -27.02
N SER A 189 44.32 5.69 -26.48
CA SER A 189 45.80 5.74 -26.39
C SER A 189 46.39 4.74 -25.39
N ASN A 190 45.57 4.28 -24.45
CA ASN A 190 45.98 3.35 -23.40
C ASN A 190 45.86 1.89 -23.85
N LEU A 191 45.22 1.63 -25.00
CA LEU A 191 45.14 0.31 -25.60
C LEU A 191 46.51 -0.09 -26.17
N LYS A 192 47.03 -1.25 -25.75
CA LYS A 192 48.25 -1.86 -26.28
C LYS A 192 47.87 -3.10 -27.08
N TYR A 193 48.66 -3.39 -28.11
CA TYR A 193 48.60 -4.65 -28.86
C TYR A 193 49.99 -5.02 -29.35
N TYR A 194 50.23 -6.32 -29.52
CA TYR A 194 51.49 -6.84 -30.06
C TYR A 194 51.23 -7.40 -31.45
N LEU A 195 51.87 -6.79 -32.45
CA LEU A 195 51.78 -7.17 -33.86
C LEU A 195 53.14 -6.98 -34.52
N ASP A 196 53.51 -7.91 -35.40
CA ASP A 196 54.74 -7.83 -36.17
C ASP A 196 54.75 -6.61 -37.10
N SER A 197 55.92 -5.97 -37.16
CA SER A 197 56.27 -4.74 -37.88
C SER A 197 55.93 -4.71 -39.38
N GLN A 198 55.65 -5.87 -39.99
CA GLN A 198 55.22 -6.04 -41.39
C GLN A 198 53.69 -5.93 -41.59
N TYR A 199 52.90 -5.85 -40.51
CA TYR A 199 51.46 -5.64 -40.55
C TYR A 199 51.05 -4.31 -39.90
N LEU A 200 49.82 -3.87 -40.16
CA LEU A 200 49.21 -2.68 -39.58
C LEU A 200 47.78 -3.00 -39.14
N VAL A 201 47.40 -2.59 -37.92
CA VAL A 201 46.00 -2.62 -37.46
C VAL A 201 45.20 -1.54 -38.19
N LYS A 202 44.02 -1.89 -38.69
CA LYS A 202 43.08 -1.00 -39.39
C LYS A 202 41.69 -1.07 -38.79
N LYS A 203 40.95 0.04 -38.89
CA LYS A 203 39.57 0.22 -38.41
C LYS A 203 39.36 -0.28 -36.98
N LEU A 204 40.12 0.27 -36.02
CA LEU A 204 40.01 -0.11 -34.62
C LEU A 204 38.98 0.71 -33.85
N TRP A 205 38.03 0.05 -33.19
CA TRP A 205 37.13 0.66 -32.22
C TRP A 205 36.88 -0.25 -31.01
N LEU A 206 36.26 0.34 -29.98
CA LEU A 206 35.97 -0.29 -28.71
C LEU A 206 34.45 -0.24 -28.48
N THR A 207 33.85 -1.30 -27.96
CA THR A 207 32.46 -1.31 -27.49
C THR A 207 32.37 -1.88 -26.08
N LEU A 208 31.36 -1.45 -25.31
CA LEU A 208 31.07 -2.02 -23.99
C LEU A 208 30.71 -3.51 -24.16
N ASN A 209 31.12 -4.33 -23.19
CA ASN A 209 30.85 -5.77 -23.18
C ASN A 209 30.53 -6.19 -21.72
N GLY A 210 29.45 -5.61 -21.19
CA GLY A 210 29.18 -5.60 -19.75
C GLY A 210 30.01 -4.54 -19.00
N GLU A 211 29.88 -4.49 -17.67
CA GLU A 211 30.40 -3.40 -16.83
C GLU A 211 31.93 -3.45 -16.63
N THR A 212 32.55 -4.64 -16.72
CA THR A 212 33.96 -4.89 -16.38
C THR A 212 34.80 -5.38 -17.56
N SER A 213 34.27 -5.33 -18.79
CA SER A 213 35.02 -5.68 -20.00
C SER A 213 34.65 -4.80 -21.20
N ILE A 214 35.63 -4.61 -22.08
CA ILE A 214 35.44 -3.98 -23.39
C ILE A 214 35.78 -4.97 -24.50
N LYS A 215 35.11 -4.83 -25.64
CA LYS A 215 35.39 -5.56 -26.86
C LYS A 215 36.12 -4.65 -27.85
N VAL A 216 37.32 -5.06 -28.25
CA VAL A 216 38.10 -4.46 -29.34
C VAL A 216 37.66 -5.08 -30.66
N HIS A 217 37.31 -4.23 -31.61
CA HIS A 217 37.01 -4.62 -33.00
C HIS A 217 38.15 -4.12 -33.88
N PHE A 218 38.67 -4.97 -34.77
CA PHE A 218 39.81 -4.61 -35.62
C PHE A 218 39.90 -5.43 -36.91
N GLN A 219 40.66 -4.91 -37.87
CA GLN A 219 41.22 -5.66 -39.00
C GLN A 219 42.75 -5.52 -38.97
N ILE A 220 43.49 -6.36 -39.70
CA ILE A 220 44.89 -6.09 -40.05
C ILE A 220 45.09 -6.09 -41.56
N SER A 221 46.11 -5.39 -42.05
CA SER A 221 46.64 -5.56 -43.40
C SER A 221 48.16 -5.71 -43.37
N GLU A 222 48.73 -6.26 -44.44
CA GLU A 222 50.15 -6.08 -44.72
C GLU A 222 50.49 -4.57 -44.84
N LYS A 223 51.75 -4.19 -44.56
CA LYS A 223 52.22 -2.80 -44.53
C LYS A 223 52.26 -2.11 -45.90
N ASN A 224 52.41 -2.90 -46.97
CA ASN A 224 52.25 -2.49 -48.37
C ASN A 224 50.77 -2.41 -48.82
N GLY A 225 49.82 -2.85 -47.99
CA GLY A 225 48.39 -2.63 -48.16
C GLY A 225 47.66 -3.60 -49.10
N SER A 226 48.32 -4.63 -49.62
CA SER A 226 47.79 -5.55 -50.66
C SER A 226 46.53 -6.32 -50.26
N ILE A 227 46.47 -6.85 -49.03
CA ILE A 227 45.36 -7.65 -48.52
C ILE A 227 45.01 -7.19 -47.10
N THR A 228 43.72 -7.22 -46.74
CA THR A 228 43.21 -6.91 -45.39
C THR A 228 42.37 -8.09 -44.86
N SER A 229 42.49 -8.41 -43.58
CA SER A 229 41.73 -9.47 -42.90
C SER A 229 40.22 -9.18 -42.86
N SER A 230 39.41 -10.19 -42.58
CA SER A 230 38.06 -9.99 -42.03
C SER A 230 38.14 -9.27 -40.68
N PHE A 231 37.02 -8.70 -40.21
CA PHE A 231 36.93 -8.19 -38.84
C PHE A 231 37.13 -9.32 -37.83
N GLN A 232 37.89 -9.04 -36.78
CA GLN A 232 38.06 -9.87 -35.60
C GLN A 232 37.64 -9.09 -34.34
N GLU A 233 37.25 -9.83 -33.31
CA GLU A 233 36.88 -9.29 -32.00
C GLU A 233 37.84 -9.85 -30.93
N PHE A 234 38.29 -9.01 -30.00
CA PHE A 234 39.07 -9.41 -28.82
C PHE A 234 38.46 -8.79 -27.56
N ILE A 235 38.30 -9.56 -26.47
CA ILE A 235 37.67 -9.07 -25.23
C ILE A 235 38.73 -8.83 -24.16
N ILE A 236 38.82 -7.59 -23.67
CA ILE A 236 39.68 -7.21 -22.55
C ILE A 236 38.84 -7.17 -21.28
N ASN A 237 39.09 -8.13 -20.39
CA ASN A 237 38.47 -8.24 -19.08
C ASN A 237 39.31 -7.57 -17.98
N GLY A 238 38.67 -7.26 -16.85
CA GLY A 238 39.34 -6.78 -15.65
C GLY A 238 39.30 -5.26 -15.46
N PHE A 239 38.30 -4.59 -16.02
CA PHE A 239 38.02 -3.20 -15.70
C PHE A 239 37.40 -3.05 -14.31
N LYS A 240 37.60 -1.89 -13.68
CA LYS A 240 37.05 -1.58 -12.36
C LYS A 240 35.53 -1.62 -12.41
N LEU A 241 34.91 -2.36 -11.49
CA LEU A 241 33.46 -2.33 -11.27
C LEU A 241 33.05 -0.97 -10.68
N GLU A 242 31.93 -0.42 -11.13
CA GLU A 242 31.39 0.81 -10.56
C GLU A 242 30.74 0.49 -9.21
N ASN A 243 31.49 0.68 -8.12
CA ASN A 243 31.04 0.51 -6.74
C ASN A 243 29.96 1.56 -6.39
N ASN A 244 28.74 1.34 -6.87
CA ASN A 244 27.57 2.20 -6.68
C ASN A 244 27.00 2.10 -5.26
N ILE A 245 27.81 2.56 -4.29
CA ILE A 245 27.34 3.24 -3.10
C ILE A 245 27.29 4.73 -3.46
N PRO A 246 26.11 5.29 -3.83
CA PRO A 246 26.04 6.72 -4.08
C PRO A 246 26.32 7.44 -2.77
N ILE A 247 27.35 8.29 -2.76
CA ILE A 247 27.41 9.38 -1.78
C ILE A 247 26.28 10.31 -2.17
N VAL A 248 25.12 10.15 -1.52
CA VAL A 248 24.01 11.10 -1.65
C VAL A 248 24.55 12.45 -1.22
N ASN A 249 24.76 13.35 -2.19
CA ASN A 249 25.26 14.70 -1.93
C ASN A 249 24.42 15.32 -0.81
N SER A 250 25.07 15.74 0.28
CA SER A 250 24.45 16.15 1.54
C SER A 250 23.60 17.43 1.48
N ASN A 251 23.36 17.94 0.26
CA ASN A 251 22.93 19.30 -0.01
C ASN A 251 21.55 19.37 -0.71
N TYR A 252 20.83 18.24 -0.81
CA TYR A 252 19.44 18.20 -1.31
C TYR A 252 18.46 18.66 -0.21
N ASP A 253 17.56 19.60 -0.54
CA ASP A 253 16.56 20.14 0.39
C ASP A 253 15.27 19.30 0.35
N PHE A 254 15.09 18.43 1.35
CA PHE A 254 13.90 17.59 1.51
C PHE A 254 12.72 18.29 2.25
N SER A 255 12.72 19.62 2.37
CA SER A 255 11.65 20.37 3.07
C SER A 255 10.35 20.57 2.27
N GLY A 256 10.18 19.91 1.12
CA GLY A 256 8.98 20.01 0.29
C GLY A 256 8.93 21.27 -0.60
N LYS A 257 10.04 21.99 -0.76
CA LYS A 257 10.12 23.21 -1.60
C LYS A 257 10.47 22.94 -3.06
N THR A 258 11.16 21.83 -3.33
CA THR A 258 11.62 21.45 -4.68
C THR A 258 11.06 20.07 -5.03
N TYR A 259 10.49 19.91 -6.22
CA TYR A 259 10.11 18.60 -6.74
C TYR A 259 11.31 17.94 -7.44
N TYR A 260 11.63 16.70 -7.08
CA TYR A 260 12.71 15.93 -7.70
C TYR A 260 12.11 14.87 -8.65
N SER A 261 12.45 14.93 -9.94
CA SER A 261 12.06 13.91 -10.92
C SER A 261 13.07 12.77 -11.01
N LYS A 262 12.59 11.54 -11.22
CA LYS A 262 13.44 10.34 -11.32
C LYS A 262 14.40 10.38 -12.51
N ASP A 263 14.02 11.03 -13.60
CA ASP A 263 14.83 11.11 -14.83
C ASP A 263 16.04 12.05 -14.69
N VAL A 264 16.02 12.94 -13.70
CA VAL A 264 17.10 13.92 -13.42
C VAL A 264 17.87 13.56 -12.14
N TYR A 265 17.19 13.00 -11.14
CA TYR A 265 17.74 12.70 -9.81
C TYR A 265 17.65 11.21 -9.45
N SER A 266 17.98 10.34 -10.41
CA SER A 266 17.77 8.87 -10.34
C SER A 266 18.30 8.22 -9.07
N ASP A 267 19.47 8.62 -8.57
CA ASP A 267 20.08 8.11 -7.33
C ASP A 267 19.20 8.29 -6.09
N LEU A 268 18.38 9.36 -6.04
CA LEU A 268 17.46 9.60 -4.93
C LEU A 268 16.32 8.58 -4.87
N PHE A 269 16.07 7.84 -5.96
CA PHE A 269 15.02 6.84 -6.06
C PHE A 269 15.52 5.40 -5.83
N LYS A 270 16.78 5.20 -5.39
CA LYS A 270 17.32 3.88 -5.03
C LYS A 270 16.72 3.37 -3.72
N SER A 271 16.24 2.13 -3.72
CA SER A 271 15.71 1.42 -2.53
C SER A 271 16.33 0.02 -2.28
N GLU A 272 17.27 -0.40 -3.12
CA GLU A 272 17.88 -1.75 -3.10
C GLU A 272 19.33 -1.69 -2.59
N HIS A 273 19.72 -2.67 -1.78
CA HIS A 273 21.04 -2.85 -1.18
C HIS A 273 21.63 -1.59 -0.52
N ILE A 274 20.91 -1.03 0.47
CA ILE A 274 21.22 0.26 1.10
C ILE A 274 21.51 0.20 2.62
N PHE A 275 21.09 -0.83 3.35
CA PHE A 275 21.22 -0.91 4.82
C PHE A 275 22.16 -2.02 5.31
N ASN A 276 22.78 -1.82 6.46
CA ASN A 276 23.59 -2.84 7.15
C ASN A 276 22.70 -3.65 8.11
N ARG A 277 23.16 -4.84 8.55
CA ARG A 277 22.45 -5.63 9.58
C ARG A 277 22.21 -4.86 10.88
N GLU A 278 23.12 -3.95 11.24
CA GLU A 278 22.99 -3.12 12.45
C GLU A 278 21.87 -2.07 12.35
N ASP A 279 21.49 -1.61 11.16
CA ASP A 279 20.32 -0.71 11.01
C ASP A 279 19.06 -1.42 11.50
N PHE A 280 18.90 -2.70 11.15
CA PHE A 280 17.74 -3.52 11.48
C PHE A 280 17.73 -4.08 12.91
N LYS A 281 18.88 -4.19 13.58
CA LYS A 281 18.94 -4.58 15.00
C LYS A 281 18.54 -3.45 15.94
N ASN A 282 18.90 -2.21 15.58
CA ASN A 282 18.85 -1.06 16.48
C ASN A 282 17.66 -0.11 16.21
N ASN A 283 16.78 -0.43 15.25
CA ASN A 283 15.65 0.41 14.83
C ASN A 283 14.47 -0.46 14.37
N SER A 284 13.24 0.06 14.36
CA SER A 284 12.10 -0.68 13.79
C SER A 284 12.12 -0.66 12.26
N ILE A 285 11.36 -1.56 11.62
CA ILE A 285 11.19 -1.56 10.15
C ILE A 285 10.67 -0.21 9.62
N HIS A 286 9.85 0.50 10.42
CA HIS A 286 9.37 1.81 10.04
C HIS A 286 10.53 2.82 9.96
N ASP A 287 11.34 2.92 11.02
CA ASP A 287 12.46 3.85 11.11
C ASP A 287 13.54 3.56 10.06
N VAL A 288 13.79 2.28 9.75
CA VAL A 288 14.70 1.89 8.66
C VAL A 288 14.15 2.33 7.31
N TRP A 289 12.86 2.09 7.02
CA TRP A 289 12.26 2.54 5.76
C TRP A 289 12.34 4.06 5.58
N GLN A 290 12.09 4.83 6.64
CA GLN A 290 12.20 6.29 6.62
C GLN A 290 13.61 6.83 6.34
N LYS A 291 14.67 6.04 6.62
CA LYS A 291 16.05 6.42 6.31
C LYS A 291 16.40 6.28 4.82
N SER A 292 15.60 5.55 4.03
CA SER A 292 15.91 5.26 2.62
C SER A 292 15.90 6.53 1.74
N PRO A 293 16.70 6.60 0.65
CA PRO A 293 16.64 7.71 -0.30
C PRO A 293 15.24 7.86 -0.89
N LEU A 294 14.63 6.74 -1.32
CA LEU A 294 13.33 6.72 -1.97
C LEU A 294 12.21 7.26 -1.07
N TYR A 295 12.16 6.87 0.21
CA TYR A 295 11.16 7.42 1.14
C TYR A 295 11.31 8.94 1.28
N LYS A 296 12.55 9.44 1.42
CA LYS A 296 12.83 10.87 1.60
C LYS A 296 12.43 11.69 0.37
N VAL A 297 12.78 11.23 -0.84
CA VAL A 297 12.42 11.95 -2.07
C VAL A 297 10.92 11.92 -2.34
N LYS A 298 10.24 10.80 -2.08
CA LYS A 298 8.79 10.67 -2.26
C LYS A 298 7.99 11.45 -1.21
N LEU A 299 8.42 11.46 0.06
CA LEU A 299 7.81 12.32 1.08
C LEU A 299 8.00 13.81 0.74
N ASN A 300 9.19 14.21 0.29
CA ASN A 300 9.43 15.57 -0.18
C ASN A 300 8.52 15.94 -1.37
N ASN A 301 8.43 15.09 -2.39
CA ASN A 301 7.57 15.33 -3.56
C ASN A 301 6.08 15.38 -3.18
N PHE A 302 5.64 14.54 -2.23
CA PHE A 302 4.29 14.56 -1.68
C PHE A 302 4.00 15.89 -0.97
N LEU A 303 4.88 16.33 -0.06
CA LEU A 303 4.76 17.63 0.63
C LEU A 303 4.76 18.81 -0.36
N TRP A 304 5.60 18.75 -1.40
CA TRP A 304 5.60 19.72 -2.48
C TRP A 304 4.26 19.74 -3.24
N THR A 305 3.73 18.56 -3.55
CA THR A 305 2.45 18.39 -4.27
C THR A 305 1.28 18.97 -3.48
N LEU A 306 1.23 18.77 -2.14
CA LEU A 306 0.21 19.39 -1.28
C LEU A 306 0.17 20.92 -1.42
N LYS A 307 1.34 21.57 -1.49
CA LYS A 307 1.46 23.04 -1.48
C LYS A 307 1.48 23.69 -2.87
N ASN A 308 1.83 22.96 -3.94
CA ASN A 308 2.16 23.54 -5.25
C ASN A 308 1.43 22.92 -6.46
N TYR A 309 0.70 21.81 -6.32
CA TYR A 309 0.05 21.16 -7.47
C TYR A 309 -0.92 22.12 -8.19
N ASN A 310 -0.93 22.09 -9.53
CA ASN A 310 -1.67 23.01 -10.41
C ASN A 310 -1.48 24.52 -10.11
N GLY A 311 -0.43 24.91 -9.37
CA GLY A 311 -0.16 26.30 -8.97
C GLY A 311 -1.04 26.82 -7.81
N GLN A 312 -1.85 25.97 -7.18
CA GLN A 312 -2.70 26.34 -6.03
C GLN A 312 -2.60 25.36 -4.85
N GLY A 313 -1.93 24.22 -5.02
CA GLY A 313 -1.90 23.13 -4.04
C GLY A 313 -3.13 22.23 -4.13
N ILE A 314 -3.27 21.33 -3.16
CA ILE A 314 -4.38 20.39 -3.04
C ILE A 314 -5.36 20.86 -1.95
N ASN A 315 -6.67 20.79 -2.21
CA ASN A 315 -7.69 21.18 -1.24
C ASN A 315 -8.98 20.34 -1.37
N PHE A 316 -9.11 19.30 -0.56
CA PHE A 316 -10.27 18.39 -0.56
C PHE A 316 -11.55 18.99 0.06
N LEU A 317 -11.51 20.18 0.67
CA LEU A 317 -12.72 20.83 1.22
C LEU A 317 -13.58 21.54 0.17
N THR A 318 -13.00 21.97 -0.96
CA THR A 318 -13.65 22.85 -1.96
C THR A 318 -14.04 22.14 -3.25
N SER A 319 -14.27 20.82 -3.16
CA SER A 319 -14.26 19.84 -4.26
C SER A 319 -12.87 19.60 -4.86
N SER A 320 -12.63 18.35 -5.28
CA SER A 320 -11.34 17.86 -5.78
C SER A 320 -11.54 16.95 -6.99
N GLY A 321 -10.70 17.07 -8.00
CA GLY A 321 -10.74 16.24 -9.20
C GLY A 321 -10.15 14.83 -9.00
N PRO A 322 -10.51 13.86 -9.86
CA PRO A 322 -9.84 12.56 -9.92
C PRO A 322 -8.33 12.66 -10.21
N SER A 323 -7.89 13.70 -10.92
CA SER A 323 -6.49 14.02 -11.20
C SER A 323 -5.70 14.36 -9.93
N GLU A 324 -6.26 15.18 -9.05
CA GLU A 324 -5.65 15.57 -7.76
C GLU A 324 -5.57 14.38 -6.82
N SER A 325 -6.65 13.60 -6.73
CA SER A 325 -6.64 12.33 -5.99
C SER A 325 -5.58 11.37 -6.54
N ARG A 326 -5.44 11.25 -7.85
CA ARG A 326 -4.42 10.41 -8.48
C ARG A 326 -3.00 10.88 -8.11
N LYS A 327 -2.68 12.16 -8.30
CA LYS A 327 -1.31 12.66 -8.05
C LYS A 327 -0.95 12.66 -6.57
N TYR A 328 -1.92 12.91 -5.69
CA TYR A 328 -1.79 12.72 -4.23
C TYR A 328 -1.31 11.31 -3.89
N TYR A 329 -1.99 10.29 -4.45
CA TYR A 329 -1.68 8.90 -4.16
C TYR A 329 -0.43 8.39 -4.89
N GLU A 330 -0.15 8.85 -6.11
CA GLU A 330 1.09 8.59 -6.84
C GLU A 330 2.34 9.02 -6.04
N GLU A 331 2.31 10.16 -5.35
CA GLU A 331 3.42 10.56 -4.46
C GLU A 331 3.42 9.84 -3.11
N LEU A 332 2.27 9.39 -2.63
CA LEU A 332 2.15 8.66 -1.37
C LEU A 332 2.62 7.20 -1.46
N GLU A 333 2.70 6.58 -2.65
CA GLU A 333 2.88 5.13 -2.80
C GLU A 333 4.09 4.55 -2.04
N ASP A 334 5.28 5.15 -2.09
CA ASP A 334 6.44 4.68 -1.31
C ASP A 334 6.45 5.18 0.15
N VAL A 335 5.60 6.15 0.50
CA VAL A 335 5.53 6.78 1.83
C VAL A 335 4.57 6.04 2.75
N GLY A 336 3.39 5.67 2.25
CA GLY A 336 2.42 4.80 2.93
C GLY A 336 1.79 5.32 4.21
N VAL A 337 1.98 6.59 4.57
CA VAL A 337 1.51 7.18 5.83
C VAL A 337 1.00 8.61 5.59
N PHE A 338 -0.26 8.92 5.93
CA PHE A 338 -0.83 10.26 5.78
C PHE A 338 -1.89 10.64 6.82
N GLY A 339 -2.13 11.94 6.98
CA GLY A 339 -3.26 12.50 7.74
C GLY A 339 -2.90 13.59 8.76
N GLU A 340 -1.62 13.77 9.10
CA GLU A 340 -1.12 14.86 9.96
C GLU A 340 -0.35 15.96 9.21
N TYR A 341 -0.30 15.94 7.88
CA TYR A 341 0.40 16.94 7.08
C TYR A 341 -0.40 18.25 6.97
N GLY A 342 0.26 19.37 7.23
CA GLY A 342 -0.35 20.70 7.32
C GLY A 342 0.08 21.40 8.62
N ASP A 343 0.37 22.69 8.55
CA ASP A 343 0.92 23.48 9.66
C ASP A 343 -0.20 23.98 10.60
N SER A 344 -1.46 23.91 10.16
CA SER A 344 -2.67 24.18 10.95
C SER A 344 -3.71 23.05 10.85
N ASP A 345 -4.62 22.97 11.83
CA ASP A 345 -5.78 22.04 11.80
C ASP A 345 -6.61 22.19 10.51
N ARG A 346 -6.71 23.41 9.97
CA ARG A 346 -7.45 23.67 8.72
C ARG A 346 -6.73 23.08 7.51
N GLU A 347 -5.42 23.32 7.38
CA GLU A 347 -4.60 22.71 6.32
C GLU A 347 -4.60 21.18 6.41
N LYS A 348 -4.54 20.61 7.63
CA LYS A 348 -4.62 19.17 7.87
C LYS A 348 -5.92 18.54 7.38
N VAL A 349 -7.03 19.28 7.38
CA VAL A 349 -8.29 18.84 6.75
C VAL A 349 -8.25 19.08 5.24
N GLN A 350 -7.73 20.22 4.75
CA GLN A 350 -7.63 20.52 3.31
C GLN A 350 -6.75 19.51 2.55
N TYR A 351 -5.65 19.04 3.17
CA TYR A 351 -4.71 18.08 2.59
C TYR A 351 -5.09 16.61 2.84
N PHE A 352 -6.22 16.32 3.50
CA PHE A 352 -6.66 14.95 3.73
C PHE A 352 -7.59 14.49 2.60
N ASN A 353 -7.17 13.46 1.85
CA ASN A 353 -8.07 12.82 0.89
C ASN A 353 -9.03 11.85 1.63
N PRO A 354 -10.36 12.08 1.63
CA PRO A 354 -11.32 11.17 2.26
C PRO A 354 -11.57 9.88 1.46
N TYR A 355 -11.02 9.77 0.25
CA TYR A 355 -11.26 8.67 -0.67
C TYR A 355 -10.04 7.76 -0.78
N PHE A 356 -10.25 6.44 -0.78
CA PHE A 356 -9.17 5.46 -0.91
C PHE A 356 -8.86 5.15 -2.38
N SER A 357 -7.57 5.22 -2.74
CA SER A 357 -7.04 4.65 -3.98
C SER A 357 -6.28 3.36 -3.70
N SER A 358 -6.40 2.43 -4.64
CA SER A 358 -5.92 1.06 -4.58
C SER A 358 -4.79 0.79 -5.57
N GLU A 359 -4.73 1.55 -6.65
CA GLU A 359 -3.65 1.52 -7.64
C GLU A 359 -2.28 1.83 -6.99
N TYR A 360 -2.23 2.80 -6.07
CA TYR A 360 -1.02 3.37 -5.47
C TYR A 360 -0.82 3.06 -3.97
N ILE A 361 -1.25 1.87 -3.52
CA ILE A 361 -0.97 1.41 -2.15
C ILE A 361 0.51 1.01 -2.03
N THR A 362 1.17 1.35 -0.92
CA THR A 362 2.54 0.87 -0.62
C THR A 362 2.61 -0.65 -0.64
N LYS A 363 3.45 -1.18 -1.53
CA LYS A 363 3.75 -2.61 -1.65
C LYS A 363 5.19 -2.87 -1.24
N GLN A 364 5.43 -4.05 -0.69
CA GLN A 364 6.78 -4.54 -0.41
C GLN A 364 7.58 -4.73 -1.71
N LYS A 365 8.90 -4.60 -1.62
CA LYS A 365 9.84 -4.93 -2.71
C LYS A 365 10.71 -6.10 -2.28
N TYR A 366 11.04 -6.92 -3.25
CA TYR A 366 11.70 -8.22 -3.11
C TYR A 366 12.85 -8.31 -4.12
N LEU A 367 13.76 -9.25 -3.94
CA LEU A 367 14.69 -9.64 -5.01
C LEU A 367 13.90 -10.10 -6.24
N SER A 368 14.45 -9.89 -7.43
CA SER A 368 13.82 -10.34 -8.68
C SER A 368 13.77 -11.88 -8.78
N ASN A 369 12.73 -12.40 -9.43
CA ASN A 369 12.57 -13.84 -9.70
C ASN A 369 13.55 -14.32 -10.79
N PHE A 370 13.77 -15.64 -10.85
CA PHE A 370 14.55 -16.30 -11.92
C PHE A 370 13.83 -17.49 -12.54
N ASN A 371 14.09 -17.74 -13.81
CA ASN A 371 13.57 -18.91 -14.52
C ASN A 371 14.47 -20.14 -14.30
N SER A 372 13.91 -21.36 -14.37
CA SER A 372 14.65 -22.61 -14.12
C SER A 372 15.86 -22.85 -15.04
N SER A 373 15.91 -22.18 -16.20
CA SER A 373 17.08 -22.17 -17.08
C SER A 373 18.25 -21.36 -16.49
N GLU A 374 17.99 -20.31 -15.70
CA GLU A 374 19.03 -19.48 -15.09
C GLU A 374 19.79 -20.21 -13.98
N SER A 375 19.12 -21.09 -13.24
CA SER A 375 19.72 -21.92 -12.17
C SER A 375 20.28 -23.25 -12.66
N SER A 376 20.09 -23.62 -13.94
CA SER A 376 20.49 -24.93 -14.50
C SER A 376 21.98 -25.27 -14.38
N SER A 377 22.86 -24.25 -14.34
CA SER A 377 24.31 -24.40 -14.16
C SER A 377 24.80 -24.00 -12.75
N ALA A 378 23.89 -23.85 -11.79
CA ALA A 378 24.24 -23.41 -10.44
C ALA A 378 24.66 -24.58 -9.54
N SER A 379 25.73 -24.37 -8.78
CA SER A 379 26.16 -25.28 -7.71
C SER A 379 25.22 -25.17 -6.52
N LEU A 380 24.81 -26.30 -5.91
CA LEU A 380 23.96 -26.29 -4.72
C LEU A 380 24.80 -25.92 -3.49
N HIS A 381 24.34 -24.93 -2.71
CA HIS A 381 24.93 -24.55 -1.43
C HIS A 381 23.91 -24.76 -0.29
N ASN A 382 24.37 -25.40 0.78
CA ASN A 382 23.55 -25.72 1.95
C ASN A 382 23.88 -24.77 3.10
N LEU A 383 22.89 -23.97 3.52
CA LEU A 383 23.01 -23.13 4.72
C LEU A 383 23.15 -24.00 5.97
N THR A 384 24.05 -23.59 6.86
CA THR A 384 24.34 -24.24 8.15
C THR A 384 23.71 -23.51 9.34
N GLU A 385 23.15 -22.32 9.11
CA GLU A 385 22.54 -21.45 10.12
C GLU A 385 21.13 -21.05 9.70
N ASP A 386 20.28 -20.73 10.68
CA ASP A 386 18.91 -20.29 10.48
C ASP A 386 18.88 -18.76 10.24
N ILE A 387 19.01 -18.36 8.97
CA ILE A 387 19.04 -16.96 8.54
C ILE A 387 17.65 -16.29 8.61
N VAL A 388 16.59 -17.09 8.78
CA VAL A 388 15.20 -16.64 8.88
C VAL A 388 14.87 -16.18 10.31
N LYS A 389 15.47 -16.80 11.33
CA LYS A 389 15.30 -16.43 12.75
C LYS A 389 15.52 -14.93 13.02
N ASP A 390 16.62 -14.42 12.49
CA ASP A 390 17.10 -13.05 12.67
C ASP A 390 16.47 -12.06 11.67
N ASN A 391 15.55 -12.51 10.80
CA ASN A 391 14.93 -11.65 9.80
C ASN A 391 13.93 -10.66 10.45
N PRO A 392 14.19 -9.33 10.40
CA PRO A 392 13.34 -8.33 11.04
C PRO A 392 11.96 -8.19 10.35
N PHE A 393 11.83 -8.60 9.08
CA PHE A 393 10.57 -8.53 8.33
C PHE A 393 9.60 -9.67 8.64
N GLY A 394 10.09 -10.85 9.05
CA GLY A 394 9.23 -11.99 9.35
C GLY A 394 9.79 -13.35 8.97
N PHE A 395 9.00 -14.37 9.26
CA PHE A 395 9.39 -15.78 9.13
C PHE A 395 8.97 -16.42 7.79
N LEU A 396 8.46 -15.65 6.83
CA LEU A 396 8.10 -16.15 5.49
C LEU A 396 9.30 -16.15 4.51
N PRO A 397 9.29 -17.02 3.49
CA PRO A 397 10.17 -16.90 2.32
C PRO A 397 10.18 -15.50 1.68
N SER A 398 9.02 -14.87 1.46
CA SER A 398 8.92 -13.51 0.90
C SER A 398 9.58 -12.45 1.78
N ASN A 399 9.43 -12.55 3.11
CA ASN A 399 10.11 -11.66 4.05
C ASN A 399 11.63 -11.79 3.98
N LEU A 400 12.18 -12.96 3.66
CA LEU A 400 13.63 -13.11 3.45
C LEU A 400 14.06 -12.43 2.14
N SER A 401 13.29 -12.59 1.05
CA SER A 401 13.54 -11.86 -0.20
C SER A 401 13.52 -10.34 0.01
N GLN A 402 12.60 -9.85 0.83
CA GLN A 402 12.50 -8.44 1.23
C GLN A 402 13.71 -7.97 2.06
N TYR A 403 14.19 -8.79 3.00
CA TYR A 403 15.36 -8.47 3.82
C TYR A 403 16.63 -8.40 2.97
N LEU A 404 16.84 -9.39 2.08
CA LEU A 404 17.95 -9.42 1.14
C LEU A 404 17.91 -8.29 0.12
N TYR A 405 16.72 -7.86 -0.33
CA TYR A 405 16.56 -6.68 -1.19
C TYR A 405 17.07 -5.39 -0.52
N MET A 406 16.91 -5.24 0.80
CA MET A 406 17.31 -4.01 1.50
C MET A 406 18.73 -4.04 2.09
N LEU A 407 19.25 -5.22 2.44
CA LEU A 407 20.62 -5.40 2.96
C LEU A 407 21.68 -5.10 1.89
N LYS A 408 22.80 -4.48 2.28
CA LYS A 408 24.00 -4.37 1.45
C LYS A 408 24.63 -5.72 1.15
N ILE A 409 25.23 -5.83 -0.04
CA ILE A 409 25.85 -7.05 -0.55
C ILE A 409 26.85 -7.65 0.45
N GLU A 410 27.70 -6.82 1.06
CA GLU A 410 28.75 -7.29 1.98
C GLU A 410 28.18 -7.96 3.25
N ASP A 411 26.96 -7.64 3.65
CA ASP A 411 26.26 -8.30 4.77
C ASP A 411 25.46 -9.53 4.33
N ILE A 412 25.06 -9.60 3.05
CA ILE A 412 24.46 -10.78 2.44
C ILE A 412 25.52 -11.86 2.20
N GLU A 413 26.73 -11.50 1.76
CA GLU A 413 27.88 -12.41 1.63
C GLU A 413 28.14 -13.16 2.94
N LYS A 414 28.13 -12.44 4.07
CA LYS A 414 28.26 -13.00 5.43
C LYS A 414 27.06 -13.88 5.82
N LEU A 415 25.83 -13.47 5.48
CA LEU A 415 24.61 -14.17 5.86
C LEU A 415 24.45 -15.50 5.10
N LEU A 416 24.73 -15.49 3.80
CA LEU A 416 24.61 -16.66 2.91
C LEU A 416 25.87 -17.53 2.89
N LYS A 417 27.01 -17.05 3.42
CA LYS A 417 28.33 -17.69 3.34
C LYS A 417 28.79 -17.93 1.90
N VAL A 418 28.61 -16.91 1.05
CA VAL A 418 28.97 -16.91 -0.37
C VAL A 418 29.69 -15.60 -0.69
N ASP A 419 31.01 -15.66 -0.94
CA ASP A 419 31.83 -14.49 -1.25
C ASP A 419 31.68 -14.00 -2.70
N PHE A 420 31.99 -12.72 -2.91
CA PHE A 420 32.09 -12.03 -4.20
C PHE A 420 30.79 -12.02 -5.01
N ILE A 421 29.68 -11.66 -4.36
CA ILE A 421 28.37 -11.57 -4.99
C ILE A 421 28.31 -10.40 -5.98
N ALA A 422 27.83 -10.67 -7.20
CA ALA A 422 27.55 -9.67 -8.23
C ALA A 422 26.05 -9.37 -8.34
N SER A 423 25.18 -10.39 -8.25
CA SER A 423 23.73 -10.21 -8.20
C SER A 423 23.01 -11.34 -7.47
N LEU A 424 21.79 -11.04 -7.03
CA LEU A 424 20.92 -11.92 -6.25
C LEU A 424 19.53 -11.96 -6.88
N LYS A 425 18.94 -13.16 -6.93
CA LYS A 425 17.56 -13.40 -7.33
C LYS A 425 16.92 -14.40 -6.37
N MET A 426 15.60 -14.32 -6.16
CA MET A 426 14.91 -15.25 -5.27
C MET A 426 13.50 -15.59 -5.75
N ASN A 427 13.22 -16.88 -5.86
CA ASN A 427 11.88 -17.43 -6.03
C ASN A 427 11.34 -17.87 -4.67
N PHE A 428 10.04 -17.72 -4.41
CA PHE A 428 9.44 -18.07 -3.12
C PHE A 428 7.98 -18.51 -3.23
N ASP A 429 7.58 -19.42 -2.34
CA ASP A 429 6.19 -19.82 -2.10
C ASP A 429 5.91 -19.82 -0.59
N ASP A 430 5.19 -18.79 -0.14
CA ASP A 430 4.80 -18.62 1.26
C ASP A 430 3.67 -19.57 1.70
N LYS A 431 2.93 -20.20 0.77
CA LYS A 431 1.88 -21.17 1.09
C LYS A 431 2.48 -22.55 1.34
N ALA A 432 3.52 -22.91 0.59
CA ALA A 432 4.36 -24.07 0.86
C ALA A 432 5.31 -23.83 2.05
N GLY A 433 5.81 -22.60 2.22
CA GLY A 433 6.88 -22.28 3.15
C GLY A 433 8.26 -22.66 2.59
N THR A 434 8.49 -22.36 1.31
CA THR A 434 9.73 -22.73 0.58
C THR A 434 10.26 -21.58 -0.26
N GLY A 435 11.54 -21.65 -0.65
CA GLY A 435 12.14 -20.72 -1.58
C GLY A 435 13.47 -21.19 -2.15
N GLU A 436 13.93 -20.49 -3.17
CA GLU A 436 15.24 -20.71 -3.79
C GLU A 436 15.90 -19.35 -4.05
N ILE A 437 17.15 -19.19 -3.60
CA ILE A 437 17.97 -18.00 -3.83
C ILE A 437 19.04 -18.38 -4.87
N LEU A 438 19.05 -17.67 -6.00
CA LEU A 438 20.09 -17.77 -7.02
C LEU A 438 21.07 -16.61 -6.84
N VAL A 439 22.31 -16.95 -6.54
CA VAL A 439 23.42 -16.02 -6.38
C VAL A 439 24.32 -16.12 -7.62
N VAL A 440 24.64 -14.99 -8.25
CA VAL A 440 25.66 -14.90 -9.29
C VAL A 440 26.86 -14.17 -8.71
N LYS A 441 28.04 -14.78 -8.81
CA LYS A 441 29.31 -14.20 -8.35
C LYS A 441 29.96 -13.31 -9.41
N LYS A 442 30.95 -12.51 -9.00
CA LYS A 442 31.76 -11.62 -9.86
C LYS A 442 32.62 -12.36 -10.89
N ASP A 443 32.80 -13.68 -10.76
CA ASP A 443 33.40 -14.57 -11.76
C ASP A 443 32.37 -15.22 -12.71
N ASN A 444 31.09 -14.81 -12.63
CA ASN A 444 29.92 -15.40 -13.28
C ASN A 444 29.57 -16.85 -12.88
N SER A 445 30.27 -17.44 -11.89
CA SER A 445 29.82 -18.70 -11.30
C SER A 445 28.50 -18.52 -10.53
N LYS A 446 27.70 -19.58 -10.49
CA LYS A 446 26.35 -19.55 -9.92
C LYS A 446 26.24 -20.49 -8.73
N VAL A 447 25.52 -20.02 -7.71
CA VAL A 447 25.20 -20.77 -6.50
C VAL A 447 23.68 -20.73 -6.29
N LEU A 448 23.08 -21.89 -6.04
CA LEU A 448 21.67 -22.02 -5.70
C LEU A 448 21.55 -22.46 -4.24
N ILE A 449 20.81 -21.70 -3.44
CA ILE A 449 20.49 -22.02 -2.06
C ILE A 449 19.00 -22.31 -1.98
N LYS A 450 18.62 -23.50 -1.51
CA LYS A 450 17.21 -23.85 -1.27
C LYS A 450 16.88 -23.67 0.20
N ILE A 451 15.68 -23.16 0.50
CA ILE A 451 15.18 -22.99 1.87
C ILE A 451 13.82 -23.65 2.05
N ASP A 452 13.67 -24.38 3.15
CA ASP A 452 12.42 -24.97 3.62
C ASP A 452 12.51 -25.20 5.15
N ALA A 453 11.43 -25.71 5.76
CA ALA A 453 11.40 -25.96 7.20
C ALA A 453 12.36 -27.07 7.70
N SER A 454 12.97 -27.86 6.82
CA SER A 454 13.96 -28.88 7.17
C SER A 454 15.35 -28.29 7.43
N ASN A 455 15.73 -27.24 6.68
CA ASN A 455 17.03 -26.56 6.83
C ASN A 455 16.93 -25.16 7.47
N GLN A 456 15.76 -24.52 7.51
CA GLN A 456 15.49 -23.25 8.17
C GLN A 456 14.35 -23.40 9.19
N LYS A 457 14.67 -23.78 10.43
CA LYS A 457 13.67 -24.18 11.46
C LYS A 457 12.70 -23.05 11.83
N SER A 458 13.14 -21.80 11.75
CA SER A 458 12.32 -20.63 12.03
C SER A 458 11.35 -20.30 10.90
N LEU A 459 11.57 -20.78 9.67
CA LEU A 459 10.72 -20.56 8.49
C LEU A 459 9.28 -21.04 8.73
N LYS A 460 8.32 -20.28 8.23
CA LYS A 460 6.87 -20.49 8.36
C LYS A 460 6.19 -20.39 7.00
N LYS A 461 4.97 -20.91 6.94
CA LYS A 461 4.03 -20.75 5.84
C LYS A 461 2.78 -20.01 6.31
N ASP A 462 1.99 -19.49 5.36
CA ASP A 462 0.78 -18.71 5.62
C ASP A 462 -0.21 -19.42 6.57
N ALA A 463 -0.32 -20.75 6.47
CA ALA A 463 -1.17 -21.57 7.33
C ALA A 463 -0.79 -21.52 8.83
N ASP A 464 0.49 -21.30 9.16
CA ASP A 464 0.97 -21.28 10.54
C ASP A 464 0.50 -20.01 11.28
N PHE A 465 0.44 -18.88 10.56
CA PHE A 465 -0.10 -17.61 11.07
C PHE A 465 -1.61 -17.68 11.27
N TYR A 466 -2.34 -18.30 10.34
CA TYR A 466 -3.78 -18.51 10.48
C TYR A 466 -4.13 -19.48 11.61
N ASP A 467 -3.37 -20.55 11.82
CA ASP A 467 -3.53 -21.47 12.95
C ASP A 467 -3.24 -20.77 14.29
N TYR A 468 -2.17 -19.96 14.35
CA TYR A 468 -1.85 -19.15 15.53
C TYR A 468 -2.98 -18.19 15.92
N ILE A 469 -3.62 -17.52 14.96
CA ILE A 469 -4.78 -16.66 15.23
C ILE A 469 -5.99 -17.52 15.65
N TYR A 470 -6.33 -18.56 14.87
CA TYR A 470 -7.48 -19.47 15.11
C TYR A 470 -7.47 -20.11 16.51
N GLN A 471 -6.28 -20.39 17.05
CA GLN A 471 -6.11 -20.91 18.40
C GLN A 471 -6.60 -19.91 19.47
N ARG A 472 -6.46 -18.60 19.24
CA ARG A 472 -6.65 -17.51 20.23
C ARG A 472 -7.95 -16.73 20.03
N THR A 473 -8.58 -16.85 18.87
CA THR A 473 -9.86 -16.21 18.53
C THR A 473 -11.07 -17.09 18.78
N ILE A 474 -12.21 -16.44 19.03
CA ILE A 474 -13.56 -17.00 19.02
C ILE A 474 -14.51 -16.06 18.27
N SER A 475 -15.62 -16.59 17.75
CA SER A 475 -16.79 -15.74 17.44
C SER A 475 -17.59 -15.52 18.72
N ILE A 476 -17.96 -14.27 19.02
CA ILE A 476 -18.75 -13.87 20.18
C ILE A 476 -19.94 -13.02 19.76
N GLY A 477 -21.01 -13.01 20.57
CA GLY A 477 -22.01 -11.96 20.52
C GLY A 477 -23.28 -12.26 21.31
N THR A 478 -24.31 -11.43 21.12
CA THR A 478 -25.54 -11.45 21.92
C THR A 478 -26.78 -11.20 21.05
N ASN A 479 -27.86 -11.97 21.25
CA ASN A 479 -29.19 -11.61 20.75
C ASN A 479 -29.84 -10.58 21.70
N TYR A 480 -30.67 -9.69 21.17
CA TYR A 480 -31.37 -8.69 21.97
C TYR A 480 -32.65 -8.16 21.29
N LEU A 481 -33.51 -7.60 22.12
CA LEU A 481 -34.66 -6.79 21.73
C LEU A 481 -34.25 -5.31 21.82
N LYS A 482 -34.28 -4.59 20.70
CA LYS A 482 -34.09 -3.13 20.65
C LYS A 482 -35.37 -2.41 20.29
N TRP A 483 -35.44 -1.13 20.64
CA TRP A 483 -36.48 -0.24 20.15
C TRP A 483 -36.14 0.23 18.73
N ASN A 484 -37.13 0.24 17.83
CA ASN A 484 -37.02 0.78 16.49
C ASN A 484 -38.09 1.88 16.33
N LYS A 485 -37.64 3.13 16.14
CA LYS A 485 -38.49 4.32 15.95
C LYS A 485 -38.41 4.72 14.48
N HIS A 486 -39.50 4.52 13.73
CA HIS A 486 -39.49 4.78 12.29
C HIS A 486 -39.28 6.29 12.01
N PRO A 487 -38.34 6.68 11.12
CA PRO A 487 -37.93 8.08 10.98
C PRO A 487 -39.00 9.04 10.43
N TYR A 488 -40.08 8.51 9.83
CA TYR A 488 -41.13 9.30 9.17
C TYR A 488 -42.55 9.08 9.73
N THR A 489 -42.71 8.29 10.79
CA THR A 489 -44.04 8.01 11.39
C THR A 489 -43.95 7.86 12.90
N HIS A 490 -45.08 8.07 13.59
CA HIS A 490 -45.19 7.87 15.05
C HIS A 490 -45.15 6.39 15.48
N SER A 491 -45.05 5.43 14.55
CA SER A 491 -44.98 4.01 14.88
C SER A 491 -43.60 3.62 15.41
N SER A 492 -43.56 3.18 16.67
CA SER A 492 -42.40 2.47 17.25
C SER A 492 -42.69 0.98 17.37
N THR A 493 -41.66 0.15 17.23
CA THR A 493 -41.73 -1.31 17.38
C THR A 493 -40.56 -1.83 18.21
N ILE A 494 -40.67 -3.07 18.70
CA ILE A 494 -39.52 -3.83 19.18
C ILE A 494 -39.02 -4.75 18.07
N GLU A 495 -37.72 -4.73 17.83
CA GLU A 495 -37.03 -5.54 16.84
C GLU A 495 -36.14 -6.57 17.55
N ASN A 496 -36.23 -7.85 17.14
CA ASN A 496 -35.25 -8.86 17.53
C ASN A 496 -34.01 -8.73 16.63
N SER A 497 -32.88 -8.41 17.24
CA SER A 497 -31.61 -8.11 16.58
C SER A 497 -30.48 -8.90 17.27
N GLY A 498 -29.27 -8.85 16.71
CA GLY A 498 -28.10 -9.46 17.32
C GLY A 498 -26.82 -8.93 16.72
N MET A 499 -25.81 -8.70 17.58
CA MET A 499 -24.49 -8.26 17.18
C MET A 499 -23.48 -9.36 17.46
N TRP A 500 -22.59 -9.55 16.48
CA TRP A 500 -21.66 -10.66 16.41
C TRP A 500 -20.33 -10.17 15.83
N GLY A 501 -19.24 -10.78 16.26
CA GLY A 501 -17.92 -10.52 15.71
C GLY A 501 -16.90 -11.51 16.26
N THR A 502 -15.63 -11.17 16.10
CA THR A 502 -14.50 -11.91 16.63
C THR A 502 -14.06 -11.28 17.96
N ALA A 503 -13.71 -12.12 18.93
CA ALA A 503 -12.97 -11.72 20.12
C ALA A 503 -11.79 -12.66 20.36
N TRP A 504 -10.80 -12.23 21.11
CA TRP A 504 -9.59 -12.99 21.38
C TRP A 504 -8.97 -12.65 22.74
N ILE A 505 -8.24 -13.61 23.31
CA ILE A 505 -7.70 -13.52 24.66
C ILE A 505 -6.36 -12.78 24.66
N LEU A 506 -6.30 -11.65 25.35
CA LEU A 506 -5.07 -10.88 25.61
C LEU A 506 -4.17 -11.60 26.61
N ASP A 507 -4.73 -11.94 27.77
CA ASP A 507 -4.05 -12.51 28.94
C ASP A 507 -5.09 -13.04 29.95
N ARG A 508 -4.66 -13.79 30.97
CA ARG A 508 -5.50 -14.23 32.11
C ARG A 508 -5.19 -13.43 33.37
N ILE A 509 -6.23 -13.09 34.13
CA ILE A 509 -6.12 -12.52 35.47
C ILE A 509 -5.89 -13.64 36.48
N GLU A 510 -4.93 -13.46 37.40
CA GLU A 510 -4.73 -14.38 38.53
C GLU A 510 -5.89 -14.23 39.54
N ASN A 511 -6.62 -15.30 39.84
CA ASN A 511 -7.69 -15.25 40.84
C ASN A 511 -7.89 -16.59 41.55
N LYS A 512 -7.18 -16.74 42.67
CA LYS A 512 -7.13 -17.97 43.48
C LYS A 512 -8.48 -18.41 44.05
N GLU A 513 -9.49 -17.56 44.12
CA GLU A 513 -10.83 -17.95 44.58
C GLU A 513 -11.66 -18.53 43.43
N LEU A 514 -11.60 -17.94 42.24
CA LEU A 514 -12.23 -18.53 41.04
C LEU A 514 -11.55 -19.84 40.61
N GLU A 515 -10.21 -19.90 40.72
CA GLU A 515 -9.42 -21.08 40.35
C GLU A 515 -9.81 -22.33 41.18
N LYS A 516 -10.26 -22.16 42.44
CA LYS A 516 -10.82 -23.26 43.27
C LYS A 516 -12.15 -23.80 42.74
N GLU A 517 -12.94 -22.96 42.07
CA GLU A 517 -14.23 -23.32 41.44
C GLU A 517 -14.05 -23.80 39.98
N GLU A 518 -12.80 -24.06 39.55
CA GLU A 518 -12.41 -24.28 38.15
C GLU A 518 -12.88 -23.18 37.17
N GLN A 519 -13.05 -21.95 37.67
CA GLN A 519 -13.37 -20.75 36.90
C GLN A 519 -12.12 -19.88 36.68
N TYR A 520 -12.03 -19.26 35.51
CA TYR A 520 -10.91 -18.41 35.13
C TYR A 520 -11.43 -17.12 34.49
N GLU A 521 -10.82 -15.98 34.80
CA GLU A 521 -11.21 -14.67 34.28
C GLU A 521 -10.11 -14.11 33.38
N PHE A 522 -10.47 -13.81 32.13
CA PHE A 522 -9.56 -13.39 31.07
C PHE A 522 -9.79 -11.94 30.68
N LEU A 523 -8.73 -11.26 30.26
CA LEU A 523 -8.83 -10.04 29.47
C LEU A 523 -9.01 -10.47 28.01
N ALA A 524 -10.12 -10.08 27.40
CA ALA A 524 -10.42 -10.34 26.00
C ALA A 524 -10.66 -9.02 25.25
N ALA A 525 -10.33 -8.98 23.96
CA ALA A 525 -10.47 -7.80 23.10
C ALA A 525 -11.46 -8.04 21.96
N THR A 526 -12.21 -7.01 21.59
CA THR A 526 -13.05 -6.92 20.38
C THR A 526 -13.34 -5.44 20.05
N ASN A 527 -14.10 -5.15 18.99
CA ASN A 527 -14.56 -3.76 18.72
C ASN A 527 -15.67 -3.35 19.69
N ILE A 528 -15.80 -2.04 19.94
CA ILE A 528 -16.93 -1.48 20.71
C ILE A 528 -18.25 -1.88 20.05
N HIS A 529 -18.33 -1.82 18.72
CA HIS A 529 -19.57 -2.14 17.99
C HIS A 529 -19.94 -3.64 17.97
N VAL A 530 -19.06 -4.55 18.40
CA VAL A 530 -19.39 -5.99 18.55
C VAL A 530 -20.13 -6.26 19.87
N LEU A 531 -19.89 -5.44 20.88
CA LEU A 531 -20.49 -5.55 22.22
C LEU A 531 -21.23 -4.28 22.67
N THR A 532 -21.67 -3.43 21.73
CA THR A 532 -22.46 -2.25 22.10
C THR A 532 -23.89 -2.65 22.47
N TYR A 533 -24.35 -2.10 23.60
CA TYR A 533 -25.70 -2.32 24.12
C TYR A 533 -26.51 -1.01 24.16
N ASN A 534 -26.05 0.05 23.49
CA ASN A 534 -26.73 1.37 23.51
C ASN A 534 -28.08 1.36 22.77
N ASP A 535 -28.25 0.55 21.72
CA ASP A 535 -29.56 0.29 21.07
C ASP A 535 -30.57 -0.41 22.00
N ILE A 536 -30.10 -0.98 23.11
CA ILE A 536 -30.88 -1.78 24.05
C ILE A 536 -31.22 -0.95 25.29
N PHE A 537 -30.24 -0.21 25.81
CA PHE A 537 -30.31 0.41 27.13
C PHE A 537 -30.19 1.95 27.13
N ASP A 538 -29.76 2.61 26.04
CA ASP A 538 -29.73 4.06 25.99
C ASP A 538 -31.06 4.64 25.47
N LYS A 539 -31.96 4.95 26.41
CA LYS A 539 -33.25 5.59 26.16
C LYS A 539 -33.13 6.95 25.46
N SER A 540 -32.02 7.68 25.65
CA SER A 540 -31.82 9.00 25.04
C SER A 540 -31.69 8.97 23.51
N LYS A 541 -31.43 7.79 22.92
CA LYS A 541 -31.43 7.61 21.45
C LYS A 541 -32.83 7.75 20.81
N TYR A 542 -33.90 7.72 21.60
CA TYR A 542 -35.28 7.61 21.11
C TYR A 542 -36.20 8.77 21.51
N PHE A 543 -35.81 9.58 22.50
CA PHE A 543 -36.66 10.58 23.16
C PHE A 543 -35.87 11.86 23.40
N TYR A 544 -36.55 13.02 23.32
CA TYR A 544 -35.94 14.30 23.68
C TYR A 544 -35.71 14.39 25.19
N ASP A 545 -34.81 15.27 25.62
CA ASP A 545 -34.35 15.36 27.00
C ASP A 545 -35.49 15.66 28.01
N THR A 546 -36.52 16.39 27.56
CA THR A 546 -37.76 16.69 28.27
C THR A 546 -38.75 15.52 28.33
N GLU A 547 -38.51 14.44 27.60
CA GLU A 547 -39.34 13.23 27.51
C GLU A 547 -38.72 12.02 28.22
N ILE A 548 -37.39 11.90 28.25
CA ILE A 548 -36.66 10.72 28.78
C ILE A 548 -37.15 10.30 30.17
N HIS A 549 -37.36 11.27 31.06
CA HIS A 549 -37.79 11.05 32.45
C HIS A 549 -39.23 11.53 32.73
N ASN A 550 -40.03 11.76 31.68
CA ASN A 550 -41.40 12.25 31.80
C ASN A 550 -42.40 11.09 31.86
N GLU A 551 -42.90 10.78 33.07
CA GLU A 551 -43.86 9.69 33.31
C GLU A 551 -45.23 9.88 32.64
N ASN A 552 -45.55 11.09 32.18
CA ASN A 552 -46.77 11.39 31.44
C ASN A 552 -46.63 11.14 29.93
N ASN A 553 -45.40 10.97 29.41
CA ASN A 553 -45.18 10.59 28.02
C ASN A 553 -45.31 9.05 27.89
N GLU A 554 -46.45 8.58 27.39
CA GLU A 554 -46.77 7.15 27.29
C GLU A 554 -45.74 6.35 26.45
N MET A 555 -45.21 6.93 25.37
CA MET A 555 -44.17 6.27 24.56
C MET A 555 -42.88 6.10 25.36
N SER A 556 -42.45 7.14 26.09
CA SER A 556 -41.26 7.12 26.95
C SER A 556 -41.45 6.16 28.14
N LYS A 557 -42.63 6.12 28.74
CA LYS A 557 -42.98 5.22 29.84
C LYS A 557 -42.96 3.75 29.42
N ASN A 558 -43.44 3.44 28.22
CA ASN A 558 -43.47 2.09 27.67
C ASN A 558 -42.15 1.64 27.02
N TRP A 559 -41.08 2.45 27.08
CA TRP A 559 -39.80 2.13 26.45
C TRP A 559 -39.20 0.82 27.00
N ASN A 560 -38.91 -0.11 26.09
CA ASN A 560 -38.46 -1.46 26.44
C ASN A 560 -37.47 -2.06 25.44
N GLY A 561 -36.33 -2.49 25.97
CA GLY A 561 -35.32 -3.30 25.32
C GLY A 561 -34.70 -4.29 26.32
N GLY A 562 -33.91 -5.25 25.85
CA GLY A 562 -33.17 -6.16 26.73
C GLY A 562 -32.48 -7.29 25.98
N LEU A 563 -31.52 -7.95 26.66
CA LEU A 563 -30.85 -9.14 26.12
C LEU A 563 -31.84 -10.31 25.96
N ALA A 564 -31.67 -11.11 24.91
CA ALA A 564 -32.54 -12.24 24.57
C ALA A 564 -31.74 -13.54 24.41
N SER A 565 -32.39 -14.70 24.62
CA SER A 565 -31.74 -16.01 24.48
C SER A 565 -31.87 -16.58 23.05
N PHE A 566 -33.05 -16.45 22.43
CA PHE A 566 -33.36 -16.94 21.08
C PHE A 566 -34.51 -16.14 20.45
N TYR A 567 -34.71 -16.32 19.13
CA TYR A 567 -35.88 -15.82 18.41
C TYR A 567 -37.19 -16.19 19.14
N PRO A 568 -38.15 -15.25 19.27
CA PRO A 568 -39.50 -15.60 19.72
C PRO A 568 -40.15 -16.56 18.72
N SER A 569 -40.96 -17.51 19.20
CA SER A 569 -41.61 -18.49 18.32
C SER A 569 -42.52 -17.83 17.29
N ASN A 570 -42.69 -18.48 16.13
CA ASN A 570 -43.50 -17.94 15.03
C ASN A 570 -44.93 -17.55 15.45
N ASP A 571 -45.49 -18.15 16.48
CA ASP A 571 -46.83 -17.80 16.95
C ASP A 571 -46.87 -16.47 17.72
N ILE A 572 -45.77 -16.08 18.38
CA ILE A 572 -45.61 -14.74 18.95
C ILE A 572 -45.59 -13.69 17.83
N ILE A 573 -44.82 -13.96 16.76
CA ILE A 573 -44.75 -13.08 15.58
C ILE A 573 -46.12 -12.98 14.88
N LYS A 574 -46.84 -14.11 14.71
CA LYS A 574 -48.21 -14.12 14.17
C LYS A 574 -49.23 -13.41 15.06
N THR A 575 -49.01 -13.34 16.38
CA THR A 575 -49.85 -12.54 17.28
C THR A 575 -49.58 -11.04 17.08
N PHE A 576 -48.31 -10.62 16.99
CA PHE A 576 -47.95 -9.23 16.71
C PHE A 576 -48.44 -8.76 15.32
N GLN A 577 -48.35 -9.59 14.29
CA GLN A 577 -48.73 -9.24 12.91
C GLN A 577 -50.25 -9.19 12.65
N LYS A 578 -51.10 -9.67 13.57
CA LYS A 578 -52.57 -9.76 13.36
C LYS A 578 -53.37 -8.55 13.85
N SER A 579 -52.77 -7.62 14.58
CA SER A 579 -53.47 -6.46 15.14
C SER A 579 -53.33 -5.20 14.27
N ASN A 580 -54.30 -4.95 13.39
CA ASN A 580 -54.41 -3.72 12.59
C ASN A 580 -54.83 -2.47 13.43
N ASN A 581 -54.40 -2.37 14.70
CA ASN A 581 -54.77 -1.29 15.61
C ASN A 581 -53.50 -0.65 16.22
N PRO A 582 -53.19 0.62 15.91
CA PRO A 582 -51.95 1.28 16.32
C PRO A 582 -51.84 1.54 17.83
N HIS A 583 -52.90 1.37 18.62
CA HIS A 583 -52.81 1.39 20.09
C HIS A 583 -52.30 0.06 20.68
N ILE A 584 -52.51 -1.06 19.99
CA ILE A 584 -52.03 -2.38 20.45
C ILE A 584 -50.50 -2.47 20.35
N THR A 585 -49.87 -1.78 19.39
CA THR A 585 -48.41 -1.64 19.27
C THR A 585 -47.73 -1.00 20.49
N TYR A 586 -48.47 -0.30 21.38
CA TYR A 586 -47.93 0.21 22.64
C TYR A 586 -48.13 -0.77 23.80
N GLN A 587 -49.32 -1.33 23.96
CA GLN A 587 -49.62 -2.24 25.09
C GLN A 587 -48.90 -3.59 24.98
N THR A 588 -48.57 -4.03 23.75
CA THR A 588 -47.83 -5.28 23.49
C THR A 588 -46.33 -5.20 23.77
N LEU A 589 -45.81 -4.03 24.16
CA LEU A 589 -44.40 -3.83 24.55
C LEU A 589 -44.08 -4.45 25.93
N THR A 590 -45.06 -5.03 26.63
CA THR A 590 -44.92 -5.53 28.01
C THR A 590 -44.10 -6.83 28.10
N ARG A 591 -42.93 -6.76 28.74
CA ARG A 591 -42.03 -7.90 29.03
C ARG A 591 -42.75 -9.02 29.79
N ARG A 592 -42.79 -10.24 29.24
CA ARG A 592 -43.10 -11.44 30.03
C ARG A 592 -41.98 -11.68 31.05
N LYS A 593 -42.34 -11.87 32.33
CA LYS A 593 -41.40 -12.01 33.46
C LYS A 593 -40.44 -13.22 33.42
N LYS A 594 -40.51 -14.11 32.43
CA LYS A 594 -39.60 -15.27 32.38
C LYS A 594 -38.15 -14.83 32.17
N ASP A 595 -37.25 -15.43 32.95
CA ASP A 595 -35.81 -15.23 32.80
C ASP A 595 -35.30 -15.89 31.51
N TYR A 596 -35.23 -15.10 30.45
CA TYR A 596 -34.46 -15.44 29.27
C TYR A 596 -32.98 -15.57 29.69
N LEU A 597 -32.38 -16.71 29.37
CA LEU A 597 -30.95 -16.99 29.59
C LEU A 597 -30.10 -16.11 28.65
N ALA A 598 -29.99 -14.83 29.01
CA ALA A 598 -29.14 -13.86 28.35
C ALA A 598 -27.67 -14.22 28.62
N GLY A 599 -27.01 -14.69 27.56
CA GLY A 599 -25.64 -15.13 27.59
C GLY A 599 -24.89 -14.68 26.35
N TRP A 600 -23.58 -14.49 26.47
CA TRP A 600 -22.74 -14.50 25.27
C TRP A 600 -22.88 -15.86 24.61
N ASN A 601 -22.90 -15.86 23.29
CA ASN A 601 -22.90 -17.07 22.49
C ASN A 601 -21.52 -17.16 21.84
N ILE A 602 -20.87 -18.30 22.01
CA ILE A 602 -19.55 -18.53 21.41
C ILE A 602 -19.70 -19.59 20.32
N TRP A 603 -19.16 -19.28 19.14
CA TRP A 603 -19.03 -20.21 18.04
C TRP A 603 -17.57 -20.45 17.69
N ARG A 604 -17.29 -21.70 17.30
CA ARG A 604 -16.00 -22.12 16.77
C ARG A 604 -16.23 -23.11 15.63
N ALA A 605 -15.66 -22.81 14.47
CA ALA A 605 -15.73 -23.65 13.27
C ALA A 605 -15.01 -25.00 13.48
N ASN A 606 -15.35 -26.01 12.68
CA ASN A 606 -14.54 -27.22 12.63
C ASN A 606 -13.23 -26.96 11.86
N ALA A 607 -12.15 -27.64 12.24
CA ALA A 607 -10.81 -27.31 11.77
C ALA A 607 -10.61 -27.56 10.27
N ALA A 608 -10.38 -26.48 9.53
CA ALA A 608 -9.76 -26.46 8.22
C ALA A 608 -8.80 -25.26 8.19
N ASN A 609 -7.50 -25.49 8.35
CA ASN A 609 -6.52 -24.42 8.53
C ASN A 609 -6.04 -23.88 7.16
N GLY A 610 -6.26 -22.60 6.89
CA GLY A 610 -5.73 -21.92 5.70
C GLY A 610 -6.50 -20.66 5.30
N GLU A 611 -6.02 -20.02 4.23
CA GLU A 611 -6.61 -18.80 3.64
C GLU A 611 -8.05 -19.01 3.10
N GLN A 612 -8.41 -20.27 2.79
CA GLN A 612 -9.73 -20.70 2.32
C GLN A 612 -10.38 -21.67 3.33
N ALA A 613 -10.41 -21.31 4.61
CA ALA A 613 -10.94 -22.13 5.72
C ALA A 613 -12.49 -22.32 5.70
N LEU A 614 -13.01 -22.99 4.67
CA LEU A 614 -14.44 -23.25 4.42
C LEU A 614 -15.05 -24.35 5.31
N GLY A 615 -14.57 -24.52 6.55
CA GLY A 615 -15.00 -25.58 7.47
C GLY A 615 -16.41 -25.35 8.04
N MET A 616 -17.38 -26.18 7.65
CA MET A 616 -18.77 -26.07 8.11
C MET A 616 -19.03 -26.64 9.51
N ALA A 617 -20.23 -26.32 10.03
CA ALA A 617 -20.78 -26.72 11.32
C ALA A 617 -20.01 -26.15 12.53
N SER A 618 -20.07 -24.83 12.69
CA SER A 618 -19.71 -24.17 13.94
C SER A 618 -20.44 -24.79 15.14
N LYS A 619 -19.71 -25.33 16.13
CA LYS A 619 -20.34 -25.68 17.41
C LYS A 619 -20.74 -24.38 18.11
N LYS A 620 -21.94 -24.35 18.71
CA LYS A 620 -22.45 -23.25 19.53
C LYS A 620 -22.46 -23.66 21.00
N ALA A 621 -22.02 -22.77 21.87
CA ALA A 621 -22.36 -22.80 23.30
C ALA A 621 -22.93 -21.44 23.73
N THR A 622 -23.71 -21.41 24.81
CA THR A 622 -24.30 -20.19 25.39
C THR A 622 -23.89 -20.08 26.85
N PHE A 623 -23.35 -18.91 27.21
CA PHE A 623 -22.60 -18.67 28.43
C PHE A 623 -23.40 -17.65 29.26
N SER A 624 -24.17 -18.14 30.23
CA SER A 624 -25.29 -17.44 30.89
C SER A 624 -24.92 -16.33 31.89
N ASN A 625 -23.69 -15.81 31.83
CA ASN A 625 -23.09 -15.00 32.90
C ASN A 625 -23.25 -13.47 32.77
N ILE A 626 -23.84 -12.97 31.69
CA ILE A 626 -23.86 -11.52 31.39
C ILE A 626 -25.14 -10.78 31.80
N LYS A 627 -26.28 -11.48 31.92
CA LYS A 627 -27.61 -10.88 32.22
C LYS A 627 -27.57 -9.79 33.29
N ASP A 628 -26.91 -10.09 34.41
CA ASP A 628 -26.87 -9.25 35.61
C ASP A 628 -25.47 -8.60 35.80
N ARG A 629 -24.63 -8.57 34.75
CA ARG A 629 -23.26 -8.03 34.74
C ARG A 629 -22.86 -7.23 33.49
N TYR A 630 -23.74 -7.08 32.50
CA TYR A 630 -23.45 -6.46 31.19
C TYR A 630 -22.85 -5.04 31.24
N THR A 631 -23.07 -4.30 32.33
CA THR A 631 -22.49 -2.97 32.58
C THR A 631 -21.11 -2.99 33.26
N ASP A 632 -20.72 -4.13 33.85
CA ASP A 632 -19.50 -4.35 34.64
C ASP A 632 -18.44 -5.22 33.90
N VAL A 633 -18.74 -5.74 32.70
CA VAL A 633 -17.79 -6.55 31.92
C VAL A 633 -16.73 -5.71 31.18
N PHE A 634 -17.04 -4.46 30.83
CA PHE A 634 -16.14 -3.59 30.08
C PHE A 634 -15.07 -3.00 31.01
N TRP A 635 -13.81 -3.31 30.74
CA TRP A 635 -12.69 -2.92 31.59
C TRP A 635 -11.95 -1.68 31.06
N TYR A 636 -11.69 -1.61 29.75
CA TYR A 636 -10.91 -0.52 29.13
C TYR A 636 -11.34 -0.25 27.68
N THR A 637 -11.27 1.03 27.29
CA THR A 637 -11.34 1.52 25.91
C THR A 637 -10.42 2.76 25.84
N PRO A 638 -9.61 2.96 24.79
CA PRO A 638 -8.76 4.15 24.67
C PRO A 638 -9.59 5.43 24.54
N ARG A 639 -9.18 6.52 25.20
CA ARG A 639 -9.76 7.87 25.05
C ARG A 639 -8.67 8.94 25.13
N PHE A 640 -8.72 9.91 24.22
CA PHE A 640 -7.75 11.00 24.11
C PHE A 640 -8.32 12.21 23.38
N LYS A 641 -7.64 13.36 23.45
CA LYS A 641 -8.01 14.54 22.65
C LYS A 641 -7.67 14.37 21.18
N SER A 642 -8.54 14.89 20.32
CA SER A 642 -8.30 14.98 18.86
C SER A 642 -8.84 16.29 18.30
N SER A 643 -8.17 16.80 17.26
CA SER A 643 -8.40 18.12 16.63
C SER A 643 -8.37 18.03 15.10
N GLY A 644 -8.69 19.13 14.41
CA GLY A 644 -8.78 19.16 12.94
C GLY A 644 -9.83 18.17 12.41
N LEU A 645 -11.03 18.14 13.00
CA LEU A 645 -12.09 17.19 12.67
C LEU A 645 -13.24 17.89 11.94
N TYR A 646 -13.62 17.38 10.77
CA TYR A 646 -14.70 17.91 9.95
C TYR A 646 -15.81 16.88 9.79
N PHE A 647 -17.01 17.17 10.28
CA PHE A 647 -18.20 16.37 9.98
C PHE A 647 -18.84 16.82 8.67
N ILE A 648 -19.02 15.87 7.75
CA ILE A 648 -19.61 16.12 6.43
C ILE A 648 -21.05 16.65 6.57
N ARG A 649 -21.83 16.03 7.48
CA ARG A 649 -23.18 16.45 7.86
C ARG A 649 -23.16 17.57 8.91
N GLN A 650 -24.23 18.38 8.96
CA GLN A 650 -24.44 19.41 9.99
C GLN A 650 -24.90 18.79 11.33
N ILE A 651 -24.00 18.02 11.96
CA ILE A 651 -24.21 17.29 13.22
C ILE A 651 -23.02 17.41 14.19
N HIS A 652 -22.00 18.21 13.83
CA HIS A 652 -20.76 18.40 14.59
C HIS A 652 -21.01 18.85 16.04
N GLU A 653 -22.05 19.65 16.28
CA GLU A 653 -22.46 20.16 17.59
C GLU A 653 -22.81 19.06 18.60
N LYS A 654 -23.12 17.84 18.13
CA LYS A 654 -23.33 16.66 19.00
C LYS A 654 -22.03 16.04 19.53
N TYR A 655 -20.90 16.30 18.87
CA TYR A 655 -19.68 15.47 18.97
C TYR A 655 -18.38 16.27 19.19
N LEU A 656 -18.34 17.56 18.82
CA LEU A 656 -17.19 18.44 18.94
C LEU A 656 -17.40 19.47 20.05
N ASN A 657 -16.43 19.60 20.94
CA ASN A 657 -16.46 20.51 22.08
C ASN A 657 -16.12 21.96 21.69
N LYS A 658 -15.45 22.15 20.56
CA LYS A 658 -15.09 23.44 19.93
C LYS A 658 -15.04 23.23 18.43
N PHE A 659 -15.54 24.19 17.65
CA PHE A 659 -15.48 24.18 16.18
C PHE A 659 -15.55 25.61 15.64
N ASP A 660 -15.14 25.81 14.39
CA ASP A 660 -15.18 27.09 13.68
C ASP A 660 -16.32 27.17 12.64
N ASN A 661 -16.43 28.31 11.96
CA ASN A 661 -17.42 28.54 10.90
C ASN A 661 -17.24 27.62 9.67
N SER A 662 -16.12 26.91 9.54
CA SER A 662 -15.89 25.90 8.50
C SER A 662 -16.30 24.48 8.93
N ARG A 663 -16.81 24.33 10.18
CA ARG A 663 -17.16 23.07 10.86
C ARG A 663 -15.95 22.18 11.15
N ILE A 664 -14.76 22.77 11.24
CA ILE A 664 -13.54 22.09 11.70
C ILE A 664 -13.44 22.30 13.21
N GLY A 665 -13.17 21.24 13.97
CA GLY A 665 -13.15 21.31 15.43
C GLY A 665 -12.41 20.18 16.13
N SER A 666 -12.66 20.07 17.44
CA SER A 666 -11.95 19.17 18.36
C SER A 666 -12.88 18.48 19.35
N THR A 667 -12.49 17.30 19.84
CA THR A 667 -13.20 16.56 20.89
C THR A 667 -12.23 16.05 21.96
N ASP A 668 -12.71 15.94 23.20
CA ASP A 668 -12.02 15.21 24.30
C ASP A 668 -12.38 13.71 24.30
N ASN A 669 -13.23 13.28 23.37
CA ASN A 669 -13.69 11.90 23.24
C ASN A 669 -13.18 11.28 21.93
N GLY A 670 -11.95 11.60 21.52
CA GLY A 670 -11.26 10.80 20.50
C GLY A 670 -10.88 9.45 21.11
N GLY A 671 -10.77 8.41 20.29
CA GLY A 671 -10.43 7.08 20.79
C GLY A 671 -10.22 6.07 19.67
N MET A 672 -10.43 4.80 20.01
CA MET A 672 -10.24 3.65 19.13
C MET A 672 -11.48 2.77 19.19
N ASP A 673 -11.84 2.10 18.10
CA ASP A 673 -12.89 1.07 18.12
C ASP A 673 -12.36 -0.24 18.72
N LEU A 674 -12.06 -0.20 20.02
CA LEU A 674 -11.49 -1.28 20.80
C LEU A 674 -12.09 -1.26 22.20
N VAL A 675 -12.67 -2.39 22.61
CA VAL A 675 -13.03 -2.64 24.01
C VAL A 675 -12.29 -3.87 24.52
N ILE A 676 -11.68 -3.72 25.69
CA ILE A 676 -11.16 -4.84 26.49
C ILE A 676 -12.17 -5.14 27.58
N PHE A 677 -12.57 -6.40 27.68
CA PHE A 677 -13.61 -6.88 28.57
C PHE A 677 -13.16 -8.10 29.37
N LYS A 678 -13.77 -8.30 30.53
CA LYS A 678 -13.53 -9.44 31.42
C LYS A 678 -14.41 -10.61 30.97
N LEU A 679 -13.79 -11.62 30.38
CA LEU A 679 -14.43 -12.87 29.97
C LEU A 679 -14.18 -13.94 31.03
N ARG A 680 -15.23 -14.35 31.75
CA ARG A 680 -15.12 -15.49 32.70
C ARG A 680 -15.62 -16.77 32.04
N LEU A 681 -14.82 -17.84 32.13
CA LEU A 681 -15.12 -19.17 31.64
C LEU A 681 -14.83 -20.22 32.71
N ASP A 682 -15.63 -21.29 32.77
CA ASP A 682 -15.23 -22.52 33.48
C ASP A 682 -14.24 -23.37 32.65
N LYS A 683 -13.61 -24.36 33.26
CA LYS A 683 -12.62 -25.23 32.61
C LYS A 683 -13.16 -25.99 31.40
N SER A 684 -14.43 -26.44 31.42
CA SER A 684 -15.08 -27.11 30.28
C SER A 684 -15.37 -26.13 29.14
N GLN A 685 -15.72 -24.90 29.49
CA GLN A 685 -15.89 -23.77 28.58
C GLN A 685 -14.57 -23.37 27.90
N ILE A 686 -13.44 -23.42 28.62
CA ILE A 686 -12.10 -23.26 28.03
C ILE A 686 -11.76 -24.44 27.12
N ALA A 687 -12.05 -25.69 27.52
CA ALA A 687 -11.83 -26.87 26.69
C ALA A 687 -12.60 -26.82 25.36
N PHE A 688 -13.75 -26.14 25.33
CA PHE A 688 -14.53 -25.85 24.12
C PHE A 688 -13.92 -24.72 23.27
N ALA A 689 -13.70 -23.55 23.88
CA ALA A 689 -13.30 -22.33 23.18
C ALA A 689 -11.81 -22.35 22.76
N PHE A 690 -10.93 -22.77 23.67
CA PHE A 690 -9.47 -22.70 23.54
C PHE A 690 -8.82 -24.04 23.96
N PRO A 691 -8.99 -25.14 23.21
CA PRO A 691 -8.53 -26.48 23.64
C PRO A 691 -7.02 -26.57 23.88
N GLN A 692 -6.23 -25.78 23.17
CA GLN A 692 -4.77 -25.69 23.32
C GLN A 692 -4.37 -24.93 24.59
N LEU A 693 -5.16 -23.94 25.03
CA LEU A 693 -4.97 -23.31 26.34
C LEU A 693 -5.35 -24.30 27.45
N HIS A 694 -6.48 -24.99 27.30
CA HIS A 694 -6.93 -25.99 28.28
C HIS A 694 -5.88 -27.07 28.58
N SER A 695 -5.10 -27.52 27.59
CA SER A 695 -4.05 -28.54 27.78
C SER A 695 -2.75 -28.03 28.40
N ILE A 696 -2.60 -26.71 28.63
CA ILE A 696 -1.42 -26.06 29.23
C ILE A 696 -1.77 -25.11 30.39
N LEU A 697 -3.04 -25.05 30.78
CA LEU A 697 -3.56 -24.18 31.83
C LEU A 697 -2.92 -24.48 33.18
N ASN A 698 -2.53 -23.45 33.92
CA ASN A 698 -1.75 -23.51 35.16
C ASN A 698 -0.35 -24.16 35.00
N THR A 699 0.22 -24.17 33.80
CA THR A 699 1.61 -24.60 33.55
C THR A 699 2.50 -23.42 33.12
N SER A 700 3.82 -23.57 33.19
CA SER A 700 4.76 -22.54 32.72
C SER A 700 4.62 -22.17 31.24
N LYS A 701 4.01 -23.04 30.41
CA LYS A 701 3.75 -22.80 28.98
C LYS A 701 2.54 -21.89 28.73
N GLU A 702 1.73 -21.60 29.74
CA GLU A 702 0.54 -20.76 29.61
C GLU A 702 0.89 -19.32 29.16
N LYS A 703 1.99 -18.75 29.69
CA LYS A 703 2.47 -17.39 29.40
C LYS A 703 2.86 -17.16 27.93
N ASP A 704 3.31 -18.21 27.25
CA ASP A 704 3.67 -18.17 25.83
C ASP A 704 2.45 -18.26 24.91
N TRP A 705 1.33 -18.80 25.41
CA TRP A 705 0.11 -18.92 24.62
C TRP A 705 -0.59 -17.57 24.41
N TYR A 706 -0.72 -16.77 25.46
CA TYR A 706 -1.37 -15.46 25.41
C TYR A 706 -0.69 -14.50 24.42
N ILE A 707 -1.49 -13.77 23.63
CA ILE A 707 -0.97 -12.80 22.65
C ILE A 707 -0.34 -11.57 23.34
N GLY A 708 -0.91 -11.12 24.45
CA GLY A 708 -0.58 -9.83 25.06
C GLY A 708 -0.92 -8.64 24.15
N VAL A 709 -0.35 -7.48 24.45
CA VAL A 709 -0.68 -6.19 23.80
C VAL A 709 0.34 -5.77 22.71
N GLY A 710 1.01 -6.73 22.09
CA GLY A 710 2.02 -6.46 21.06
C GLY A 710 3.31 -5.79 21.58
N GLN A 711 4.11 -5.26 20.66
CA GLN A 711 5.33 -4.47 20.95
C GLN A 711 5.00 -2.97 20.97
N ASN A 712 5.77 -2.15 21.71
CA ASN A 712 5.64 -0.69 21.65
C ASN A 712 6.53 -0.12 20.54
N GLN A 713 6.03 -0.17 19.29
CA GLN A 713 6.68 0.36 18.09
C GLN A 713 5.66 0.71 17.00
N LYS A 714 5.96 1.68 16.13
CA LYS A 714 5.10 2.00 14.99
C LYS A 714 5.16 0.88 13.94
N PHE A 715 4.02 0.30 13.59
CA PHE A 715 3.95 -0.75 12.56
C PHE A 715 4.14 -0.14 11.17
N SER A 716 5.10 -0.65 10.38
CA SER A 716 5.37 -0.12 9.05
C SER A 716 4.37 -0.65 8.01
N PRO A 717 3.84 0.18 7.09
CA PRO A 717 3.03 -0.30 5.95
C PRO A 717 3.83 -1.22 5.00
N TYR A 718 5.16 -1.27 5.18
CA TYR A 718 6.10 -2.10 4.44
C TYR A 718 6.34 -3.49 5.07
N GLN A 719 5.59 -3.90 6.10
CA GLN A 719 5.65 -5.26 6.67
C GLN A 719 4.55 -6.18 6.09
N THR A 720 4.64 -7.49 6.35
CA THR A 720 3.54 -8.44 6.04
C THR A 720 2.64 -8.57 7.26
N GLN A 721 1.33 -8.55 7.04
CA GLN A 721 0.34 -8.73 8.09
C GLN A 721 -0.69 -9.80 7.74
N PHE A 722 -1.11 -10.52 8.78
CA PHE A 722 -2.17 -11.53 8.73
C PHE A 722 -3.33 -11.05 9.60
N ILE A 723 -4.52 -11.04 9.03
CA ILE A 723 -5.76 -10.69 9.71
C ILE A 723 -6.67 -11.92 9.65
N ALA A 724 -7.18 -12.40 10.79
CA ALA A 724 -8.13 -13.50 10.77
C ALA A 724 -9.14 -13.48 11.93
N GLY A 725 -10.28 -14.10 11.67
CA GLY A 725 -11.43 -14.15 12.57
C GLY A 725 -12.62 -14.82 11.90
N TYR A 726 -13.83 -14.49 12.34
CA TYR A 726 -15.06 -15.18 11.97
C TYR A 726 -16.09 -14.26 11.29
N PRO A 727 -15.90 -13.89 10.01
CA PRO A 727 -16.95 -13.23 9.24
C PRO A 727 -18.25 -14.05 9.21
N TYR A 728 -19.37 -13.35 9.12
CA TYR A 728 -20.70 -13.95 8.97
C TYR A 728 -20.95 -14.23 7.48
N GLN A 729 -21.35 -15.46 7.16
CA GLN A 729 -21.74 -15.83 5.80
C GLN A 729 -23.27 -15.92 5.71
N GLU A 730 -23.89 -14.90 5.11
CA GLU A 730 -25.37 -14.79 5.03
C GLU A 730 -26.01 -16.03 4.39
N TYR A 731 -25.48 -16.49 3.25
CA TYR A 731 -26.01 -17.63 2.48
C TYR A 731 -26.08 -18.95 3.26
N THR A 732 -25.16 -19.18 4.21
CA THR A 732 -25.16 -20.36 5.08
C THR A 732 -25.69 -20.07 6.49
N SER A 733 -25.80 -18.78 6.84
CA SER A 733 -26.05 -18.29 8.21
C SER A 733 -25.06 -18.85 9.25
N THR A 734 -23.77 -18.97 8.88
CA THR A 734 -22.71 -19.51 9.74
C THR A 734 -21.53 -18.56 9.94
N PHE A 735 -20.88 -18.69 11.11
CA PHE A 735 -19.57 -18.09 11.39
C PHE A 735 -18.47 -19.07 11.01
N ASN A 736 -17.78 -18.77 9.91
CA ASN A 736 -16.68 -19.58 9.40
C ASN A 736 -15.37 -18.79 9.58
N PHE A 737 -14.31 -19.46 10.02
CA PHE A 737 -13.01 -18.78 10.16
C PHE A 737 -12.50 -18.38 8.77
N LYS A 738 -12.04 -17.14 8.59
CA LYS A 738 -11.38 -16.69 7.35
C LYS A 738 -10.12 -15.92 7.71
N GLY A 739 -9.07 -16.17 6.94
CA GLY A 739 -7.82 -15.43 6.99
C GLY A 739 -7.60 -14.59 5.75
N GLN A 740 -7.01 -13.42 5.94
CA GLN A 740 -6.50 -12.53 4.91
C GLN A 740 -5.02 -12.30 5.17
N LYS A 741 -4.20 -12.45 4.13
CA LYS A 741 -2.81 -12.00 4.10
C LYS A 741 -2.73 -10.69 3.33
N SER A 742 -1.78 -9.84 3.73
CA SER A 742 -1.52 -8.58 3.06
C SER A 742 -0.02 -8.25 3.11
N GLN A 743 0.52 -7.82 1.95
CA GLN A 743 1.95 -7.54 1.74
C GLN A 743 2.16 -6.06 1.39
N GLY A 744 1.60 -5.19 2.22
CA GLY A 744 1.48 -3.76 1.95
C GLY A 744 0.23 -3.13 2.55
N GLY A 745 0.11 -1.82 2.43
CA GLY A 745 -1.04 -1.06 2.92
C GLY A 745 -0.78 0.44 2.94
N THR A 746 -1.79 1.22 3.32
CA THR A 746 -1.65 2.67 3.56
C THR A 746 -2.18 3.00 4.94
N ILE A 747 -1.36 3.63 5.77
CA ILE A 747 -1.72 4.05 7.13
C ILE A 747 -2.31 5.44 7.07
N VAL A 748 -3.56 5.53 7.51
CA VAL A 748 -4.20 6.79 7.88
C VAL A 748 -3.84 7.07 9.34
N THR A 749 -3.08 8.12 9.60
CA THR A 749 -2.64 8.49 10.95
C THR A 749 -3.82 8.94 11.82
N ARG A 750 -4.81 9.59 11.21
CA ARG A 750 -6.06 10.07 11.82
C ARG A 750 -7.08 10.37 10.71
N ASN A 751 -8.32 9.91 10.81
CA ASN A 751 -9.37 10.32 9.86
C ASN A 751 -9.87 11.74 10.18
N ARG A 752 -9.88 12.62 9.16
CA ARG A 752 -10.33 14.01 9.25
C ARG A 752 -11.78 14.24 8.84
N PHE A 753 -12.34 13.37 8.00
CA PHE A 753 -13.69 13.52 7.43
C PHE A 753 -14.63 12.50 8.06
N LEU A 754 -15.60 12.99 8.83
CA LEU A 754 -16.42 12.17 9.73
C LEU A 754 -17.91 12.15 9.34
N ASN A 755 -18.52 11.02 9.67
CA ASN A 755 -19.96 10.75 9.74
C ASN A 755 -20.23 10.02 11.08
N GLU A 756 -21.49 9.87 11.48
CA GLU A 756 -21.87 9.06 12.66
C GLU A 756 -21.42 7.60 12.49
N ASP A 757 -21.94 6.91 11.48
CA ASP A 757 -21.49 5.56 11.11
C ASP A 757 -20.32 5.66 10.09
N PRO A 758 -19.24 4.87 10.20
CA PRO A 758 -18.83 3.98 11.29
C PRO A 758 -17.93 4.63 12.37
N TRP A 759 -17.78 5.97 12.36
CA TRP A 759 -16.72 6.66 13.11
C TRP A 759 -17.09 7.08 14.53
N VAL A 760 -18.35 7.02 14.94
CA VAL A 760 -18.81 7.28 16.31
C VAL A 760 -19.25 5.98 16.94
N GLN A 761 -18.51 5.51 17.93
CA GLN A 761 -18.76 4.23 18.60
C GLN A 761 -18.97 4.43 20.09
N SER A 762 -19.82 3.61 20.71
CA SER A 762 -20.20 3.83 22.11
C SER A 762 -20.54 2.54 22.87
N LEU A 763 -20.12 2.48 24.13
CA LEU A 763 -20.43 1.43 25.09
C LEU A 763 -21.57 1.87 26.01
N TRP A 764 -22.35 0.90 26.51
CA TRP A 764 -23.22 1.07 27.67
C TRP A 764 -22.50 0.51 28.90
N VAL A 765 -22.11 1.37 29.83
CA VAL A 765 -21.37 0.99 31.04
C VAL A 765 -22.18 1.33 32.29
N LYS A 766 -21.71 0.86 33.45
CA LYS A 766 -22.35 1.16 34.74
C LYS A 766 -22.24 2.64 35.06
N TYR A 767 -23.28 3.19 35.70
CA TYR A 767 -23.29 4.58 36.10
C TYR A 767 -22.22 4.86 37.17
N ASN A 768 -21.39 5.86 36.91
CA ASN A 768 -20.50 6.48 37.87
C ASN A 768 -20.62 8.00 37.69
N GLU A 769 -20.94 8.74 38.75
CA GLU A 769 -21.25 10.17 38.66
C GLU A 769 -20.09 11.01 38.10
N GLN A 770 -18.86 10.72 38.53
CA GLN A 770 -17.66 11.46 38.14
C GLN A 770 -17.28 11.16 36.68
N GLU A 771 -17.35 9.91 36.27
CA GLU A 771 -17.13 9.54 34.86
C GLU A 771 -18.24 10.09 33.96
N ASN A 772 -19.51 10.04 34.38
CA ASN A 772 -20.63 10.58 33.61
C ASN A 772 -20.45 12.09 33.34
N LYS A 773 -20.09 12.85 34.36
CA LYS A 773 -19.86 14.30 34.29
C LYS A 773 -18.68 14.71 33.40
N ASP A 774 -17.74 13.81 33.10
CA ASP A 774 -16.65 14.05 32.14
C ASP A 774 -16.96 13.49 30.74
N TRP A 775 -17.32 12.21 30.63
CA TRP A 775 -17.59 11.57 29.33
C TRP A 775 -18.77 12.22 28.59
N ASN A 776 -19.81 12.62 29.31
CA ASN A 776 -21.03 13.21 28.76
C ASN A 776 -21.13 14.73 29.04
N LYS A 777 -20.01 15.43 29.23
CA LYS A 777 -20.00 16.88 29.52
C LYS A 777 -20.55 17.79 28.42
N LEU A 778 -20.39 17.40 27.16
CA LEU A 778 -20.85 18.18 26.01
C LEU A 778 -22.37 18.38 26.08
N ASN A 779 -22.83 19.62 25.92
CA ASN A 779 -24.24 20.03 25.95
C ASN A 779 -25.01 19.51 27.19
N ASP A 780 -24.34 19.40 28.34
CA ASP A 780 -24.89 18.85 29.59
C ASP A 780 -25.51 17.43 29.46
N ASN A 781 -25.06 16.62 28.48
CA ASN A 781 -25.59 15.28 28.24
C ASN A 781 -25.56 14.35 29.47
N TRP A 782 -24.64 14.59 30.41
CA TRP A 782 -24.55 13.89 31.70
C TRP A 782 -25.86 13.90 32.51
N LYS A 783 -26.65 14.98 32.45
CA LYS A 783 -27.95 15.10 33.13
C LYS A 783 -28.96 14.02 32.73
N LYS A 784 -28.84 13.51 31.50
CA LYS A 784 -29.72 12.47 30.95
C LYS A 784 -29.58 11.16 31.74
N TYR A 785 -28.36 10.86 32.18
CA TYR A 785 -28.00 9.60 32.83
C TYR A 785 -28.02 9.66 34.37
N GLU A 786 -28.24 10.82 35.01
CA GLU A 786 -28.26 10.96 36.48
C GLU A 786 -29.32 10.06 37.15
N LYS A 787 -30.44 9.83 36.47
CA LYS A 787 -31.48 8.88 36.89
C LYS A 787 -31.43 7.65 36.00
N LYS A 788 -31.54 6.46 36.61
CA LYS A 788 -31.82 5.21 35.89
C LYS A 788 -33.06 5.37 35.02
N PHE A 789 -33.00 4.93 33.76
CA PHE A 789 -34.14 5.00 32.85
C PHE A 789 -35.30 4.08 33.26
N ARG A 790 -35.00 3.00 34.01
CA ARG A 790 -35.92 1.96 34.50
C ARG A 790 -35.39 1.32 35.79
N ASP A 791 -36.29 0.70 36.56
CA ASP A 791 -35.97 0.00 37.81
C ASP A 791 -35.39 -1.42 37.62
N ASP A 792 -35.68 -2.09 36.50
CA ASP A 792 -35.30 -3.48 36.23
C ASP A 792 -34.03 -3.63 35.35
N HIS A 793 -33.25 -2.55 35.26
CA HIS A 793 -31.96 -2.51 34.58
C HIS A 793 -30.88 -1.98 35.53
N LEU A 794 -29.63 -2.39 35.28
CA LEU A 794 -28.49 -1.78 35.97
C LEU A 794 -28.39 -0.32 35.52
N HIS A 795 -28.34 0.61 36.48
CA HIS A 795 -28.17 2.03 36.20
C HIS A 795 -26.85 2.21 35.44
N GLY A 796 -26.96 2.69 34.21
CA GLY A 796 -25.84 2.84 33.30
C GLY A 796 -25.76 4.24 32.69
N MET A 797 -24.70 4.44 31.92
CA MET A 797 -24.39 5.65 31.19
C MET A 797 -23.68 5.29 29.89
N LYS A 798 -23.75 6.19 28.90
CA LYS A 798 -22.99 6.07 27.66
C LYS A 798 -21.52 6.44 27.91
N LYS A 799 -20.59 5.66 27.34
CA LYS A 799 -19.22 6.10 27.03
C LYS A 799 -19.07 6.09 25.51
N GLU A 800 -18.91 7.25 24.91
CA GLU A 800 -18.85 7.45 23.45
C GLU A 800 -17.49 7.96 23.03
N ILE A 801 -16.95 7.39 21.95
CA ILE A 801 -15.71 7.82 21.30
C ILE A 801 -15.96 8.13 19.82
N ILE A 802 -15.15 9.04 19.29
CA ILE A 802 -14.91 9.20 17.86
C ILE A 802 -13.65 8.39 17.52
N VAL A 803 -13.74 7.48 16.56
CA VAL A 803 -12.61 6.67 16.09
C VAL A 803 -11.58 7.58 15.43
N GLN A 804 -10.43 7.69 16.09
CA GLN A 804 -9.38 8.67 15.83
C GLN A 804 -7.96 8.10 15.98
N SER A 805 -7.85 6.83 16.37
CA SER A 805 -6.65 6.01 16.29
C SER A 805 -6.15 5.89 14.85
N SER A 806 -4.83 5.79 14.66
CA SER A 806 -4.26 5.45 13.36
C SER A 806 -4.72 4.06 12.89
N TYR A 807 -4.97 3.90 11.58
CA TYR A 807 -5.38 2.64 11.00
C TYR A 807 -4.71 2.34 9.66
N LEU A 808 -4.46 1.06 9.43
CA LEU A 808 -3.88 0.51 8.21
C LEU A 808 -5.00 0.00 7.29
N ASN A 809 -5.16 0.62 6.12
CA ASN A 809 -5.89 0.02 5.01
C ASN A 809 -4.98 -0.99 4.32
N THR A 810 -5.37 -2.27 4.32
CA THR A 810 -4.56 -3.38 3.79
C THR A 810 -4.60 -3.53 2.27
N TYR A 811 -3.49 -3.96 1.67
CA TYR A 811 -3.44 -4.38 0.26
C TYR A 811 -3.89 -5.84 0.11
N THR A 812 -4.98 -6.10 -0.62
CA THR A 812 -5.42 -7.47 -0.92
C THR A 812 -6.30 -7.52 -2.18
N ASN A 813 -6.49 -8.70 -2.74
CA ASN A 813 -7.45 -8.95 -3.82
C ASN A 813 -8.82 -9.32 -3.22
N ASN A 814 -9.91 -8.87 -3.86
CA ASN A 814 -11.28 -8.91 -3.32
C ASN A 814 -11.74 -10.27 -2.76
N GLU A 815 -11.25 -11.37 -3.32
CA GLU A 815 -11.63 -12.74 -2.91
C GLU A 815 -11.23 -13.07 -1.46
N HIS A 816 -10.16 -12.45 -0.94
CA HIS A 816 -9.58 -12.77 0.37
C HIS A 816 -9.96 -11.77 1.49
N VAL A 817 -10.59 -10.65 1.13
CA VAL A 817 -11.13 -9.64 2.07
C VAL A 817 -12.02 -10.29 3.14
N LEU A 818 -11.91 -9.83 4.38
CA LEU A 818 -12.80 -10.25 5.46
C LEU A 818 -14.08 -9.39 5.42
N HIS A 819 -15.20 -10.00 5.03
CA HIS A 819 -16.48 -9.32 4.82
C HIS A 819 -17.23 -9.03 6.15
N GLY A 820 -18.52 -8.69 6.09
CA GLY A 820 -19.37 -8.40 7.25
C GLY A 820 -19.26 -9.44 8.39
N GLY A 821 -19.32 -8.97 9.64
CA GLY A 821 -19.07 -9.79 10.84
C GLY A 821 -17.60 -10.08 11.13
N SER A 822 -16.65 -9.69 10.27
CA SER A 822 -15.21 -9.78 10.55
C SER A 822 -14.69 -8.79 11.59
N SER A 823 -15.55 -7.90 12.08
CA SER A 823 -15.30 -7.00 13.20
C SER A 823 -14.61 -7.72 14.36
N GLY A 824 -13.57 -7.12 14.91
CA GLY A 824 -12.79 -7.64 16.02
C GLY A 824 -11.73 -8.68 15.63
N SER A 825 -11.59 -9.01 14.34
CA SER A 825 -10.54 -9.94 13.86
C SER A 825 -9.15 -9.47 14.30
N MET A 826 -8.34 -10.40 14.79
CA MET A 826 -6.98 -10.13 15.23
C MET A 826 -6.09 -9.83 14.02
N ALA A 827 -5.26 -8.79 14.11
CA ALA A 827 -4.21 -8.52 13.13
C ALA A 827 -2.82 -8.69 13.78
N ILE A 828 -1.98 -9.52 13.16
CA ILE A 828 -0.58 -9.75 13.55
C ILE A 828 0.39 -9.45 12.40
N ASP A 829 1.65 -9.17 12.73
CA ASP A 829 2.74 -9.17 11.74
C ASP A 829 3.27 -10.60 11.47
N SER A 830 4.10 -10.71 10.43
CA SER A 830 4.87 -11.92 10.07
C SER A 830 5.95 -12.36 11.09
N ARG A 831 6.02 -11.72 12.26
CA ARG A 831 6.78 -12.16 13.46
C ARG A 831 5.87 -12.57 14.63
N PHE A 832 4.56 -12.73 14.39
CA PHE A 832 3.51 -13.05 15.38
C PHE A 832 3.25 -11.97 16.45
N ASN A 833 3.70 -10.72 16.24
CA ASN A 833 3.33 -9.62 17.12
C ASN A 833 1.92 -9.14 16.79
N LEU A 834 1.08 -8.92 17.81
CA LEU A 834 -0.15 -8.15 17.64
C LEU A 834 0.18 -6.73 17.17
N ILE A 835 -0.48 -6.29 16.08
CA ILE A 835 -0.36 -4.93 15.55
C ILE A 835 -1.64 -4.12 15.71
N GLY A 836 -2.80 -4.78 15.76
CA GLY A 836 -4.08 -4.10 15.75
C GLY A 836 -5.31 -5.01 15.68
N ILE A 837 -6.44 -4.38 15.42
CA ILE A 837 -7.75 -5.01 15.33
C ILE A 837 -8.50 -4.54 14.07
N ASN A 838 -9.06 -5.47 13.30
CA ASN A 838 -9.93 -5.12 12.18
C ASN A 838 -11.23 -4.52 12.71
N PHE A 839 -11.61 -3.33 12.22
CA PHE A 839 -12.84 -2.64 12.63
C PHE A 839 -13.70 -2.17 11.45
N LEU A 840 -13.14 -2.14 10.23
CA LEU A 840 -13.75 -1.50 9.07
C LEU A 840 -13.49 -2.30 7.80
N GLN A 841 -14.50 -2.37 6.93
CA GLN A 841 -14.35 -2.71 5.52
C GLN A 841 -14.51 -1.42 4.70
N THR A 842 -13.49 -1.00 3.96
CA THR A 842 -13.53 0.17 3.06
C THR A 842 -13.47 -0.28 1.61
N SER A 843 -14.16 0.42 0.71
CA SER A 843 -14.11 0.17 -0.73
C SER A 843 -13.38 1.30 -1.45
N SER A 844 -12.70 0.99 -2.56
CA SER A 844 -12.04 1.98 -3.41
C SER A 844 -13.05 2.88 -4.13
N ASN A 845 -12.70 4.15 -4.35
CA ASN A 845 -13.46 5.03 -5.26
C ASN A 845 -13.27 4.64 -6.74
N GLU A 846 -12.20 3.92 -7.06
CA GLU A 846 -12.00 3.31 -8.37
C GLU A 846 -13.09 2.27 -8.63
N VAL A 847 -13.86 2.42 -9.72
CA VAL A 847 -14.91 1.45 -10.12
C VAL A 847 -14.55 0.68 -11.39
N ASP A 848 -15.11 -0.54 -11.51
CA ASP A 848 -15.04 -1.39 -12.70
C ASP A 848 -16.05 -0.95 -13.79
N ALA A 849 -16.08 -1.68 -14.91
CA ALA A 849 -16.99 -1.42 -16.02
C ALA A 849 -18.49 -1.64 -15.68
N TYR A 850 -18.79 -2.15 -14.48
CA TYR A 850 -20.14 -2.40 -13.96
C TYR A 850 -20.50 -1.48 -12.78
N GLY A 851 -19.66 -0.48 -12.48
CA GLY A 851 -19.88 0.49 -11.41
C GLY A 851 -19.60 -0.03 -9.99
N LYS A 852 -18.97 -1.20 -9.84
CA LYS A 852 -18.55 -1.75 -8.53
C LYS A 852 -17.14 -1.26 -8.20
N SER A 853 -16.85 -0.98 -6.93
CA SER A 853 -15.48 -0.71 -6.49
C SER A 853 -14.53 -1.82 -6.90
N LYS A 854 -13.45 -1.48 -7.61
CA LYS A 854 -12.45 -2.43 -8.10
C LYS A 854 -11.76 -3.18 -6.96
N TYR A 855 -11.57 -2.52 -5.81
CA TYR A 855 -10.90 -3.07 -4.65
C TYR A 855 -11.70 -2.82 -3.37
N VAL A 856 -11.60 -3.77 -2.45
CA VAL A 856 -12.11 -3.66 -1.08
C VAL A 856 -10.96 -4.00 -0.13
N THR A 857 -10.86 -3.27 0.98
CA THR A 857 -9.78 -3.37 1.95
C THR A 857 -10.32 -3.49 3.37
N ASN A 858 -9.60 -4.22 4.22
CA ASN A 858 -9.83 -4.25 5.65
C ASN A 858 -8.96 -3.19 6.35
N GLY A 859 -9.63 -2.36 7.16
CA GLY A 859 -9.05 -1.33 8.00
C GLY A 859 -8.72 -1.88 9.39
N VAL A 860 -7.44 -1.93 9.72
CA VAL A 860 -6.92 -2.38 11.01
C VAL A 860 -6.56 -1.15 11.85
N ALA A 861 -7.27 -0.92 12.95
CA ALA A 861 -6.88 0.10 13.93
C ALA A 861 -5.64 -0.38 14.69
N LEU A 862 -4.59 0.42 14.69
CA LEU A 862 -3.26 0.07 15.20
C LEU A 862 -3.16 0.34 16.71
N PHE A 863 -2.50 -0.57 17.44
CA PHE A 863 -2.31 -0.43 18.90
C PHE A 863 -1.27 0.64 19.27
N ASN A 864 -0.39 1.01 18.33
CA ASN A 864 0.51 2.16 18.44
C ASN A 864 0.12 3.20 17.39
N SER A 865 -0.29 4.38 17.87
CA SER A 865 -0.63 5.55 17.07
C SER A 865 0.60 6.12 16.37
N TYR A 866 0.38 6.66 15.18
CA TYR A 866 1.37 7.48 14.50
C TYR A 866 1.48 8.89 15.08
N VAL A 867 0.44 9.35 15.78
CA VAL A 867 0.31 10.68 16.36
C VAL A 867 0.55 10.61 17.87
N GLN A 868 1.34 11.54 18.40
CA GLN A 868 1.42 11.77 19.85
C GLN A 868 0.25 12.66 20.29
N HIS A 869 -0.30 12.38 21.46
CA HIS A 869 -1.37 13.16 22.07
C HIS A 869 -0.89 13.67 23.44
N ASN A 870 -1.36 14.83 23.88
CA ASN A 870 -0.94 15.40 25.18
C ASN A 870 -1.46 14.59 26.38
N ASP A 871 -2.42 13.71 26.16
CA ASP A 871 -3.14 12.92 27.16
C ASP A 871 -3.21 11.41 26.84
N PHE A 872 -2.45 10.93 25.86
CA PHE A 872 -2.32 9.52 25.49
C PHE A 872 -0.93 9.29 24.88
N SER A 873 -0.18 8.31 25.39
CA SER A 873 1.26 8.13 25.08
C SER A 873 1.58 7.88 23.60
N GLY A 874 0.55 7.48 22.84
CA GLY A 874 0.68 6.88 21.53
C GLY A 874 0.53 5.36 21.56
N SER A 875 0.57 4.70 22.73
CA SER A 875 0.53 3.24 22.83
C SER A 875 -0.59 2.73 23.74
N VAL A 876 -1.53 1.98 23.16
CA VAL A 876 -2.57 1.23 23.88
C VAL A 876 -1.96 0.24 24.89
N ARG A 877 -0.75 -0.28 24.61
CA ARG A 877 -0.03 -1.18 25.51
C ARG A 877 0.32 -0.53 26.84
N ASP A 878 0.81 0.70 26.82
CA ASP A 878 1.30 1.36 28.04
C ASP A 878 0.15 1.67 28.99
N GLU A 879 -0.98 2.17 28.48
CA GLU A 879 -2.18 2.47 29.27
C GLU A 879 -2.79 1.21 29.90
N ILE A 880 -2.78 0.07 29.19
CA ILE A 880 -3.22 -1.21 29.75
C ILE A 880 -2.31 -1.64 30.91
N VAL A 881 -0.99 -1.54 30.73
CA VAL A 881 -0.01 -1.92 31.77
C VAL A 881 -0.08 -0.96 32.97
N GLU A 882 -0.31 0.33 32.75
CA GLU A 882 -0.52 1.30 33.82
C GLU A 882 -1.83 1.04 34.58
N LYS A 883 -2.95 0.84 33.86
CA LYS A 883 -4.26 0.55 34.46
C LYS A 883 -4.24 -0.74 35.30
N LEU A 884 -3.55 -1.79 34.83
CA LEU A 884 -3.36 -3.02 35.61
C LEU A 884 -2.60 -2.77 36.92
N LYS A 885 -1.55 -1.92 36.92
CA LYS A 885 -0.83 -1.52 38.13
C LYS A 885 -1.72 -0.71 39.06
N ASN A 886 -2.40 0.32 38.55
CA ASN A 886 -3.25 1.22 39.32
C ASN A 886 -4.44 0.49 39.98
N GLU A 887 -4.99 -0.53 39.31
CA GLU A 887 -6.05 -1.40 39.86
C GLU A 887 -5.51 -2.61 40.67
N ASN A 888 -4.20 -2.78 40.79
CA ASN A 888 -3.54 -3.93 41.43
C ASN A 888 -3.94 -5.31 40.86
N ILE A 889 -4.32 -5.36 39.58
CA ILE A 889 -4.70 -6.60 38.88
C ILE A 889 -3.44 -7.29 38.35
N LYS A 890 -3.18 -8.53 38.77
CA LYS A 890 -2.10 -9.37 38.25
C LYS A 890 -2.55 -10.24 37.08
N THR A 891 -1.68 -10.41 36.09
CA THR A 891 -1.96 -11.24 34.91
C THR A 891 -0.77 -12.10 34.49
N ILE A 892 -1.02 -13.22 33.81
CA ILE A 892 -0.03 -14.27 33.53
C ILE A 892 1.08 -13.83 32.55
N LYS A 893 0.86 -12.80 31.71
CA LYS A 893 1.85 -12.29 30.74
C LYS A 893 2.21 -10.82 30.89
N LEU A 894 1.25 -9.94 31.13
CA LEU A 894 1.43 -8.49 30.97
C LEU A 894 2.14 -7.79 32.14
N ASN A 895 1.98 -8.27 33.37
CA ASN A 895 2.60 -7.66 34.57
C ASN A 895 3.01 -8.64 35.68
N SER A 896 3.33 -9.89 35.31
CA SER A 896 3.92 -10.93 36.19
C SER A 896 5.43 -11.06 36.05
#